data_AF-A0A7X8XGI0-F1
#
_entry.id   AF-A0A7X8XGI0-F1
#
_cell.length_a   1.000
_cell.length_b   1.000
_cell.length_c   1.000
_cell.angle_alpha   90.00
_cell.angle_beta   90.00
_cell.angle_gamma   90.00
#
_symmetry.space_group_name_H-M   'P 1'
#
loop_
_entity.id
_entity.type
_entity.pdbx_description
1 polymer ?
#
loop_
_entity_poly.entity_id
_entity_poly.type
_entity_poly.pdbx_seq_one_letter_code
_entity_poly.pdbx_strand_id
1 'polypeptide(L)'
;MDTGIFTLEERGLDLDRLAHAESLFALGNGYLGMRGHPVSRIPSYHPGVFINGFYEIGQIPYGEDAYGFARTSQTMLDLPDCRYMTINIDGEVVSITSAWRRELDFAQGLLTEELTWTSAAGKRFVITWQTLLSMEEPSRGMVRLSVDGAEEAEISILSAIALPVIRTQEGLDPRIASLNSVASLKTLDTVFHTKDHGYAASFRTKESGLSLFCSAYHRLNTEAVVQERIDDSSLMPTLLFTARTKTLVLEKTFFYRQKEKKNKILGWEEVLASQKEHYSRFWQASDVVIKGDDELQQALRFNLFQLHQSVGRDGATSLAAKGLTGLGYEGQYFWDTEIYAMPLFTHTDPSVARALLTYRIATLDKARQRAEELSQKGALYPWRTINGLEASAYFPASTAQYHINADIAHALIQYLQVTEDYSILEDGGFDLLMETARLWVDLGFYDPRKRGQFCLHEVTGPDEYSALVDNNLYTNVMAAYHLEQAAHWAAWMKDAMPKVYQKAIERLALGDEEILSFAQAAEAMYIPFDKELQIHAQDDRFLTLQEWDEEKKGPIRHPMLLNYHPLVIYRHRLIKQADTILAMVLQSHRFTWYHRRRNFLYYERYTTGDSSLSAAVQAVAAYDVNLPEIGLEYLRETALMDIADLHQNTKDGLHTAAMAGSWMTLIYGIAGYRLQNQVPTFRPNLPEGWDELSFHLRYGQSVLTVQITEEETTYRTDTGTLSIRHRSTPLTVGEGGVRIKTKAVCKAVIFDLDGVITSTDGYHYRAWKALSDKEGWAFDESVNQRLRGVSRQESLQIILDYNNIVLDEGTKIALAEEKNRTYRASLADLGPKDILDGIPSLLGALKSRSIKVAIASASHNAPYILEKLGLTDSFDYIVDAKEVGVGKPDPEVFVRAAEALGVDVEECSGIEDAPAGIEAIRAAGMRAVGVGQAVDPSTCDVHVGRTDLLNLETIIF
;
A
#
# COMPACT_ATOMS: atom_id res chain seq x y z
N MET A 1 3.81 -10.83 28.82
CA MET A 1 3.97 -9.85 27.73
C MET A 1 5.46 -9.61 27.64
N ASP A 2 6.09 -10.15 26.59
CA ASP A 2 7.53 -10.00 26.37
C ASP A 2 7.79 -8.53 26.00
N THR A 3 8.58 -7.82 26.80
CA THR A 3 8.63 -6.36 26.77
C THR A 3 9.33 -5.79 25.54
N GLY A 4 10.17 -6.56 24.84
CA GLY A 4 10.91 -6.07 23.67
C GLY A 4 10.04 -5.76 22.44
N ILE A 5 8.86 -6.38 22.31
CA ILE A 5 8.07 -6.33 21.07
C ILE A 5 7.21 -5.05 20.98
N PHE A 6 6.84 -4.44 22.10
CA PHE A 6 6.04 -3.20 22.16
C PHE A 6 6.87 -1.95 22.47
N THR A 7 8.20 -2.07 22.45
CA THR A 7 9.09 -0.97 22.81
C THR A 7 10.18 -0.79 21.76
N LEU A 8 10.59 0.46 21.53
CA LEU A 8 11.88 0.78 20.93
C LEU A 8 12.82 1.29 22.02
N GLU A 9 14.03 0.73 22.14
CA GLU A 9 15.02 1.16 23.14
C GLU A 9 16.31 1.64 22.45
N GLU A 10 16.86 2.74 22.95
CA GLU A 10 18.22 3.21 22.65
C GLU A 10 19.03 3.27 23.95
N ARG A 11 20.24 2.69 23.93
CA ARG A 11 21.17 2.69 25.06
C ARG A 11 22.44 3.45 24.69
N GLY A 12 22.79 4.44 25.50
CA GLY A 12 23.86 5.38 25.20
C GLY A 12 23.44 6.42 24.18
N LEU A 13 24.32 7.40 23.98
CA LEU A 13 24.13 8.47 23.01
C LEU A 13 25.02 8.20 21.80
N ASP A 14 24.41 8.05 20.63
CA ASP A 14 25.10 8.00 19.33
C ASP A 14 24.83 9.29 18.55
N LEU A 15 25.86 10.13 18.43
CA LEU A 15 25.73 11.42 17.75
C LEU A 15 25.57 11.28 16.24
N ASP A 16 26.07 10.21 15.63
CA ASP A 16 25.96 9.97 14.19
C ASP A 16 24.53 9.55 13.81
N ARG A 17 23.80 8.95 14.73
CA ARG A 17 22.40 8.54 14.56
C ARG A 17 21.38 9.48 15.17
N LEU A 18 21.82 10.61 15.74
CA LEU A 18 20.95 11.54 16.48
C LEU A 18 19.72 12.00 15.67
N ALA A 19 19.92 12.38 14.40
CA ALA A 19 18.85 12.86 13.54
C ALA A 19 17.82 11.78 13.19
N HIS A 20 18.30 10.55 12.95
CA HIS A 20 17.48 9.37 12.69
C HIS A 20 16.65 9.03 13.94
N ALA A 21 17.31 8.94 15.08
CA ALA A 21 16.71 8.49 16.31
C ALA A 21 15.71 9.52 16.89
N GLU A 22 15.93 10.82 16.68
CA GLU A 22 14.89 11.83 16.96
C GLU A 22 13.58 11.62 16.17
N SER A 23 13.64 11.12 14.93
CA SER A 23 12.42 10.78 14.19
C SER A 23 11.76 9.53 14.77
N LEU A 24 12.54 8.49 15.06
CA LEU A 24 12.02 7.22 15.57
C LEU A 24 11.32 7.37 16.93
N PHE A 25 11.89 8.16 17.84
CA PHE A 25 11.35 8.35 19.18
C PHE A 25 10.32 9.50 19.27
N ALA A 26 9.76 9.92 18.13
CA ALA A 26 8.74 10.96 18.10
C ALA A 26 7.43 10.52 18.78
N LEU A 27 6.79 11.48 19.46
CA LEU A 27 5.46 11.34 20.03
C LEU A 27 4.47 12.21 19.25
N GLY A 28 3.22 11.73 19.16
CA GLY A 28 2.14 12.45 18.49
C GLY A 28 0.76 12.05 19.00
N ASN A 29 -0.26 12.84 18.68
CA ASN A 29 -1.66 12.52 18.99
C ASN A 29 -2.66 12.99 17.91
N GLY A 30 -2.20 13.13 16.67
CA GLY A 30 -2.98 13.60 15.52
C GLY A 30 -3.13 15.12 15.43
N TYR A 31 -3.01 15.82 16.56
CA TYR A 31 -3.03 17.28 16.64
C TYR A 31 -1.64 17.88 16.84
N LEU A 32 -0.88 17.35 17.81
CA LEU A 32 0.43 17.80 18.23
C LEU A 32 1.44 16.67 17.98
N GLY A 33 2.62 17.02 17.49
CA GLY A 33 3.77 16.12 17.39
C GLY A 33 5.04 16.74 17.92
N MET A 34 5.90 15.90 18.46
CA MET A 34 7.21 16.27 18.98
C MET A 34 8.23 15.23 18.56
N ARG A 35 9.37 15.68 18.03
CA ARG A 35 10.51 14.79 17.80
C ARG A 35 11.01 14.22 19.14
N GLY A 36 11.66 13.08 19.07
CA GLY A 36 12.20 12.36 20.23
C GLY A 36 13.42 13.01 20.88
N HIS A 37 13.68 14.31 20.67
CA HIS A 37 14.82 14.99 21.28
C HIS A 37 14.71 15.01 22.82
N PRO A 38 15.83 15.11 23.55
CA PRO A 38 15.79 15.29 25.00
C PRO A 38 15.05 16.55 25.44
N VAL A 39 14.47 16.53 26.64
CA VAL A 39 13.78 17.69 27.23
C VAL A 39 14.69 18.93 27.35
N SER A 40 16.00 18.73 27.52
CA SER A 40 17.01 19.80 27.51
C SER A 40 17.33 20.36 26.13
N ARG A 41 16.86 19.71 25.05
CA ARG A 41 17.22 19.95 23.64
C ARG A 41 18.72 19.79 23.33
N ILE A 42 19.50 19.22 24.25
CA ILE A 42 20.95 19.07 24.10
C ILE A 42 21.38 17.66 24.56
N PRO A 43 22.03 16.88 23.67
CA PRO A 43 22.23 17.15 22.24
C PRO A 43 20.92 17.02 21.45
N SER A 44 20.81 17.73 20.32
CA SER A 44 19.70 17.59 19.38
C SER A 44 20.13 17.98 17.97
N TYR A 45 19.65 17.24 16.98
CA TYR A 45 19.75 17.61 15.56
C TYR A 45 18.65 18.60 15.19
N HIS A 46 17.39 18.27 15.50
CA HIS A 46 16.24 19.13 15.30
C HIS A 46 15.22 18.92 16.43
N PRO A 47 15.15 19.84 17.42
CA PRO A 47 14.20 19.72 18.52
C PRO A 47 12.80 20.20 18.10
N GLY A 48 12.21 19.50 17.13
CA GLY A 48 11.02 19.93 16.41
C GLY A 48 9.71 19.69 17.16
N VAL A 49 8.82 20.68 17.12
CA VAL A 49 7.44 20.60 17.64
C VAL A 49 6.47 21.09 16.57
N PHE A 50 5.39 20.35 16.32
CA PHE A 50 4.49 20.58 15.20
C PHE A 50 3.02 20.52 15.63
N ILE A 51 2.17 21.35 15.02
CA ILE A 51 0.71 21.19 15.09
C ILE A 51 0.20 20.87 13.69
N ASN A 52 -0.61 19.83 13.58
CA ASN A 52 -1.23 19.42 12.34
C ASN A 52 -2.11 20.56 11.78
N GLY A 53 -1.92 20.90 10.51
CA GLY A 53 -2.59 22.04 9.89
C GLY A 53 -2.18 23.43 10.40
N PHE A 54 -1.06 23.57 11.14
CA PHE A 54 -0.49 24.87 11.49
C PHE A 54 0.70 25.21 10.58
N TYR A 55 0.50 26.18 9.68
CA TYR A 55 1.41 26.43 8.57
C TYR A 55 1.61 27.93 8.28
N GLU A 56 2.65 28.24 7.51
CA GLU A 56 2.84 29.56 6.89
C GLU A 56 2.59 29.49 5.38
N ILE A 57 2.19 30.62 4.80
CA ILE A 57 2.00 30.78 3.35
C ILE A 57 3.19 31.54 2.76
N GLY A 58 3.79 30.98 1.71
CA GLY A 58 4.80 31.65 0.88
C GLY A 58 4.29 31.92 -0.53
N GLN A 59 4.92 32.84 -1.25
CA GLN A 59 4.71 33.00 -2.70
C GLN A 59 5.65 32.06 -3.45
N ILE A 60 5.17 31.39 -4.50
CA ILE A 60 6.01 30.56 -5.36
C ILE A 60 6.65 31.45 -6.44
N PRO A 61 7.99 31.60 -6.46
CA PRO A 61 8.66 32.34 -7.51
C PRO A 61 8.81 31.47 -8.76
N TYR A 62 8.29 31.95 -9.90
CA TYR A 62 8.54 31.33 -11.21
C TYR A 62 9.49 32.19 -12.04
N GLY A 63 10.49 31.55 -12.65
CA GLY A 63 11.32 32.20 -13.66
C GLY A 63 10.53 32.51 -14.94
N GLU A 64 9.61 31.61 -15.29
CA GLU A 64 8.63 31.77 -16.36
C GLU A 64 7.26 31.33 -15.83
N ASP A 65 6.31 32.25 -15.83
CA ASP A 65 4.98 32.05 -15.24
C ASP A 65 3.94 31.67 -16.30
N ALA A 66 2.94 30.89 -15.90
CA ALA A 66 1.83 30.49 -16.75
C ALA A 66 0.49 30.54 -15.99
N TYR A 67 -0.61 30.66 -16.73
CA TYR A 67 -1.95 30.61 -16.15
C TYR A 67 -2.20 29.25 -15.48
N GLY A 68 -2.89 29.24 -14.34
CA GLY A 68 -3.17 28.03 -13.57
C GLY A 68 -1.99 27.47 -12.77
N PHE A 69 -0.78 28.07 -12.83
CA PHE A 69 0.30 27.69 -11.91
C PHE A 69 -0.06 28.03 -10.46
N ALA A 70 0.31 27.14 -9.53
CA ALA A 70 0.10 27.35 -8.11
C ALA A 70 0.82 28.62 -7.66
N ARG A 71 0.13 29.48 -6.92
CA ARG A 71 0.68 30.80 -6.53
C ARG A 71 1.34 30.80 -5.17
N THR A 72 0.91 29.89 -4.31
CA THR A 72 1.30 29.87 -2.91
C THR A 72 1.86 28.52 -2.49
N SER A 73 2.97 28.54 -1.75
CA SER A 73 3.46 27.39 -1.00
C SER A 73 2.85 27.35 0.39
N GLN A 74 2.82 26.16 0.99
CA GLN A 74 2.26 25.92 2.31
C GLN A 74 3.25 25.08 3.10
N THR A 75 3.74 25.57 4.22
CA THR A 75 4.78 24.88 5.00
C THR A 75 4.38 24.82 6.46
N MET A 76 4.25 23.61 7.00
CA MET A 76 4.10 23.36 8.43
C MET A 76 5.29 23.94 9.18
N LEU A 77 5.02 24.63 10.29
CA LEU A 77 6.04 25.33 11.05
C LEU A 77 6.57 24.49 12.21
N ASP A 78 7.87 24.67 12.51
CA ASP A 78 8.45 24.30 13.78
C ASP A 78 8.05 25.33 14.86
N LEU A 79 7.56 24.84 16.00
CA LEU A 79 6.89 25.63 17.02
C LEU A 79 7.72 25.77 18.31
N PRO A 80 7.45 26.80 19.12
CA PRO A 80 8.10 26.95 20.42
C PRO A 80 7.88 25.72 21.30
N ASP A 81 8.94 25.20 21.91
CA ASP A 81 8.94 23.99 22.73
C ASP A 81 8.59 24.33 24.19
N CYS A 82 7.37 23.98 24.59
CA CYS A 82 6.85 24.13 25.95
C CYS A 82 7.33 23.02 26.88
N ARG A 83 7.91 21.93 26.37
CA ARG A 83 8.45 20.83 27.15
C ARG A 83 9.75 21.24 27.84
N TYR A 84 10.52 22.12 27.21
CA TYR A 84 11.88 22.51 27.59
C TYR A 84 12.11 22.71 29.09
N MET A 85 13.08 21.97 29.63
CA MET A 85 13.60 22.11 31.00
C MET A 85 15.09 21.81 31.06
N THR A 86 15.81 22.47 31.98
CA THR A 86 17.19 22.10 32.33
C THR A 86 17.31 21.89 33.83
N ILE A 87 18.28 21.06 34.24
CA ILE A 87 18.51 20.68 35.63
C ILE A 87 19.91 21.13 36.02
N ASN A 88 20.02 21.73 37.21
CA ASN A 88 21.27 22.05 37.86
C ASN A 88 21.28 21.41 39.26
N ILE A 89 22.37 20.75 39.62
CA ILE A 89 22.53 20.08 40.92
C ILE A 89 23.84 20.57 41.55
N ASP A 90 23.75 21.19 42.72
CA ASP A 90 24.88 21.78 43.46
C ASP A 90 25.74 22.76 42.60
N GLY A 91 25.10 23.48 41.68
CA GLY A 91 25.76 24.44 40.78
C GLY A 91 26.21 23.85 39.44
N GLU A 92 26.16 22.53 39.26
CA GLU A 92 26.55 21.83 38.03
C GLU A 92 25.34 21.57 37.12
N VAL A 93 25.43 21.93 35.84
CA VAL A 93 24.38 21.65 34.86
C VAL A 93 24.41 20.16 34.48
N VAL A 94 23.27 19.49 34.61
CA VAL A 94 23.12 18.10 34.17
C VAL A 94 23.19 18.05 32.65
N SER A 95 24.14 17.28 32.14
CA SER A 95 24.29 16.97 30.72
C SER A 95 24.08 15.47 30.48
N ILE A 96 23.58 15.14 29.29
CA ILE A 96 23.46 13.75 28.85
C ILE A 96 24.85 13.14 28.69
N THR A 97 25.03 11.91 29.19
CA THR A 97 26.29 11.16 29.14
C THR A 97 26.04 9.77 28.54
N SER A 98 27.06 8.92 28.46
CA SER A 98 26.93 7.54 27.97
C SER A 98 26.03 6.66 28.85
N ALA A 99 25.76 7.04 30.10
CA ALA A 99 24.84 6.34 31.00
C ALA A 99 23.38 6.82 30.87
N TRP A 100 23.01 7.28 29.68
CA TRP A 100 21.65 7.65 29.29
C TRP A 100 21.03 6.54 28.44
N ARG A 101 19.72 6.36 28.59
CA ARG A 101 18.90 5.50 27.73
C ARG A 101 17.53 6.12 27.52
N ARG A 102 16.87 5.73 26.43
CA ARG A 102 15.46 6.05 26.22
C ARG A 102 14.69 4.85 25.69
N GLU A 103 13.43 4.78 26.05
CA GLU A 103 12.48 3.75 25.68
C GLU A 103 11.18 4.40 25.23
N LEU A 104 10.70 4.05 24.05
CA LEU A 104 9.38 4.43 23.55
C LEU A 104 8.45 3.22 23.68
N ASP A 105 7.48 3.29 24.59
CA ASP A 105 6.46 2.26 24.81
C ASP A 105 5.23 2.52 23.93
N PHE A 106 5.04 1.68 22.91
CA PHE A 106 3.94 1.79 21.96
C PHE A 106 2.60 1.35 22.57
N ALA A 107 2.62 0.49 23.59
CA ALA A 107 1.41 0.00 24.26
C ALA A 107 0.68 1.10 25.03
N GLN A 108 1.37 2.20 25.35
CA GLN A 108 0.84 3.29 26.16
C GLN A 108 1.15 4.68 25.58
N GLY A 109 1.95 4.78 24.52
CA GLY A 109 2.39 6.06 23.95
C GLY A 109 3.15 6.91 24.97
N LEU A 110 4.22 6.33 25.52
CA LEU A 110 5.04 6.91 26.58
C LEU A 110 6.51 6.87 26.18
N LEU A 111 7.17 8.02 26.19
CA LEU A 111 8.63 8.12 26.06
C LEU A 111 9.24 8.23 27.45
N THR A 112 10.09 7.28 27.83
CA THR A 112 10.84 7.29 29.09
C THR A 112 12.32 7.47 28.79
N GLU A 113 12.95 8.48 29.40
CA GLU A 113 14.39 8.71 29.35
C GLU A 113 14.96 8.54 30.76
N GLU A 114 16.09 7.86 30.89
CA GLU A 114 16.76 7.65 32.17
C GLU A 114 18.26 7.98 32.04
N LEU A 115 18.77 8.76 32.99
CA LEU A 115 20.18 9.14 33.08
C LEU A 115 20.70 8.81 34.48
N THR A 116 21.75 8.00 34.55
CA THR A 116 22.61 8.00 35.73
C THR A 116 23.64 9.12 35.58
N TRP A 117 23.53 10.17 36.40
CA TRP A 117 24.44 11.30 36.40
C TRP A 117 25.31 11.30 37.66
N THR A 118 26.59 11.64 37.53
CA THR A 118 27.51 11.78 38.66
C THR A 118 28.14 13.17 38.62
N SER A 119 28.04 13.92 39.71
CA SER A 119 28.62 15.26 39.81
C SER A 119 30.15 15.22 39.87
N ALA A 120 30.81 16.36 39.67
CA ALA A 120 32.26 16.49 39.83
C ALA A 120 32.72 16.16 41.26
N ALA A 121 31.85 16.35 42.25
CA ALA A 121 32.07 15.95 43.64
C ALA A 121 31.83 14.45 43.92
N GLY A 122 31.44 13.66 42.91
CA GLY A 122 31.21 12.22 43.04
C GLY A 122 29.82 11.81 43.54
N LYS A 123 28.88 12.75 43.68
CA LYS A 123 27.49 12.43 44.06
C LYS A 123 26.74 11.83 42.88
N ARG A 124 26.07 10.69 43.09
CA ARG A 124 25.33 9.98 42.05
C ARG A 124 23.83 10.26 42.15
N PHE A 125 23.22 10.52 41.00
CA PHE A 125 21.79 10.76 40.83
C PHE A 125 21.24 9.88 39.72
N VAL A 126 20.01 9.41 39.89
CA VAL A 126 19.19 8.84 38.82
C VAL A 126 18.16 9.88 38.44
N ILE A 127 18.09 10.22 37.16
CA ILE A 127 17.17 11.22 36.63
C ILE A 127 16.31 10.54 35.59
N THR A 128 15.00 10.63 35.76
CA THR A 128 14.02 10.01 34.86
C THR A 128 13.07 11.07 34.33
N TRP A 129 12.90 11.12 33.01
CA TRP A 129 11.87 11.88 32.34
C TRP A 129 10.86 10.92 31.72
N GLN A 130 9.58 11.19 31.91
CA GLN A 130 8.49 10.48 31.24
C GLN A 130 7.65 11.51 30.50
N THR A 131 7.53 11.38 29.19
CA THR A 131 6.78 12.30 28.33
C THR A 131 5.63 11.58 27.65
N LEU A 132 4.45 12.19 27.64
CA LEU A 132 3.30 11.74 26.86
C LEU A 132 2.57 12.92 26.23
N LEU A 133 1.90 12.68 25.10
CA LEU A 133 0.94 13.58 24.49
C LEU A 133 -0.45 12.96 24.61
N SER A 134 -1.39 13.68 25.23
CA SER A 134 -2.70 13.13 25.57
C SER A 134 -3.52 12.84 24.32
N MET A 135 -4.05 11.62 24.18
CA MET A 135 -4.98 11.29 23.10
C MET A 135 -6.40 11.82 23.35
N GLU A 136 -6.82 11.97 24.60
CA GLU A 136 -8.17 12.43 24.99
C GLU A 136 -8.32 13.96 24.98
N GLU A 137 -7.25 14.69 25.29
CA GLU A 137 -7.19 16.15 25.09
C GLU A 137 -6.00 16.50 24.18
N PRO A 138 -6.20 16.53 22.86
CA PRO A 138 -5.09 16.58 21.89
C PRO A 138 -4.16 17.80 22.06
N SER A 139 -4.66 18.90 22.61
CA SER A 139 -3.84 20.08 22.92
C SER A 139 -2.85 19.91 24.07
N ARG A 140 -2.97 18.85 24.89
CA ARG A 140 -2.23 18.66 26.15
C ARG A 140 -1.08 17.68 25.97
N GLY A 141 0.09 18.05 26.48
CA GLY A 141 1.17 17.10 26.77
C GLY A 141 1.66 17.23 28.22
N MET A 142 2.40 16.23 28.68
CA MET A 142 2.93 16.19 30.05
C MET A 142 4.35 15.64 30.09
N VAL A 143 5.15 16.16 31.03
CA VAL A 143 6.41 15.57 31.46
C VAL A 143 6.36 15.31 32.96
N ARG A 144 6.74 14.11 33.39
CA ARG A 144 7.09 13.81 34.78
C ARG A 144 8.60 13.66 34.87
N LEU A 145 9.23 14.55 35.64
CA LEU A 145 10.65 14.53 35.97
C LEU A 145 10.84 14.02 37.39
N SER A 146 11.68 13.01 37.59
CA SER A 146 12.14 12.54 38.89
C SER A 146 13.66 12.68 38.98
N VAL A 147 14.17 13.23 40.08
CA VAL A 147 15.59 13.31 40.41
C VAL A 147 15.79 12.63 41.76
N ASP A 148 16.55 11.53 41.77
CA ASP A 148 16.77 10.70 42.95
C ASP A 148 18.27 10.60 43.27
N GLY A 149 18.68 11.18 44.40
CA GLY A 149 20.05 11.15 44.90
C GLY A 149 20.20 10.37 46.21
N ALA A 150 21.40 9.84 46.46
CA ALA A 150 21.72 9.20 47.75
C ALA A 150 21.84 10.21 48.91
N GLU A 151 22.23 11.44 48.58
CA GLU A 151 22.50 12.54 49.50
C GLU A 151 21.68 13.78 49.14
N GLU A 152 21.54 14.71 50.09
CA GLU A 152 20.90 15.99 49.80
C GLU A 152 21.79 16.83 48.88
N ALA A 153 21.14 17.49 47.93
CA ALA A 153 21.75 18.48 47.05
C ALA A 153 20.78 19.64 46.84
N GLU A 154 21.33 20.77 46.43
CA GLU A 154 20.53 21.86 45.90
C GLU A 154 20.16 21.54 44.45
N ILE A 155 18.89 21.21 44.21
CA ILE A 155 18.36 20.89 42.90
C ILE A 155 17.62 22.12 42.39
N SER A 156 18.04 22.63 41.24
CA SER A 156 17.38 23.72 40.52
C SER A 156 16.87 23.26 39.16
N ILE A 157 15.59 23.47 38.88
CA ILE A 157 14.97 23.16 37.59
C ILE A 157 14.53 24.47 36.94
N LEU A 158 15.08 24.72 35.76
CA LEU A 158 14.63 25.79 34.89
C LEU A 158 13.58 25.23 33.93
N SER A 159 12.44 25.89 33.83
CA SER A 159 11.36 25.56 32.90
C SER A 159 10.98 26.80 32.09
N ALA A 160 10.96 26.69 30.77
CA ALA A 160 10.64 27.82 29.89
C ALA A 160 9.92 27.37 28.62
N ILE A 161 9.53 28.34 27.79
CA ILE A 161 9.18 28.11 26.38
C ILE A 161 10.42 28.41 25.55
N ALA A 162 10.93 27.42 24.82
CA ALA A 162 12.13 27.58 24.03
C ALA A 162 11.77 27.80 22.55
N LEU A 163 12.26 28.88 21.94
CA LEU A 163 11.98 29.17 20.54
C LEU A 163 12.60 28.12 19.58
N PRO A 164 12.03 27.94 18.38
CA PRO A 164 12.58 27.04 17.36
C PRO A 164 14.04 27.37 17.01
N VAL A 165 14.80 26.36 16.59
CA VAL A 165 16.19 26.56 16.15
C VAL A 165 16.20 27.06 14.70
N ILE A 166 17.01 28.08 14.41
CA ILE A 166 17.21 28.52 13.02
C ILE A 166 18.06 27.46 12.30
N ARG A 167 17.51 26.86 11.24
CA ARG A 167 18.23 25.93 10.37
C ARG A 167 18.63 26.59 9.06
N THR A 168 19.82 26.28 8.59
CA THR A 168 20.25 26.51 7.20
C THR A 168 20.14 25.19 6.45
N GLN A 169 19.41 25.18 5.33
CA GLN A 169 19.30 23.99 4.48
C GLN A 169 20.66 23.69 3.82
N GLU A 170 21.07 22.41 3.84
CA GLU A 170 22.21 21.92 3.06
C GLU A 170 21.69 21.19 1.82
N GLY A 171 22.04 21.66 0.62
CA GLY A 171 21.72 20.99 -0.66
C GLY A 171 20.44 21.46 -1.38
N LEU A 172 20.18 20.86 -2.55
CA LEU A 172 19.07 21.15 -3.47
C LEU A 172 18.05 19.99 -3.48
N ASP A 173 17.50 19.62 -2.32
CA ASP A 173 16.39 18.65 -2.27
C ASP A 173 15.04 19.39 -2.34
N PRO A 174 14.25 19.25 -3.44
CA PRO A 174 12.98 19.95 -3.60
C PRO A 174 11.87 19.45 -2.67
N ARG A 175 12.10 18.35 -1.92
CA ARG A 175 11.16 17.80 -0.94
C ARG A 175 11.22 18.49 0.43
N ILE A 176 12.20 19.37 0.66
CA ILE A 176 12.44 20.04 1.94
C ILE A 176 12.34 21.57 1.74
N ALA A 177 11.52 22.23 2.56
CA ALA A 177 11.31 23.68 2.51
C ALA A 177 12.54 24.50 2.94
N SER A 178 12.64 25.73 2.42
CA SER A 178 13.63 26.75 2.79
C SER A 178 13.12 27.79 3.80
N LEU A 179 11.89 27.63 4.33
CA LEU A 179 11.22 28.63 5.18
C LEU A 179 11.69 28.57 6.64
N ASN A 180 12.14 29.70 7.16
CA ASN A 180 12.62 29.87 8.53
C ASN A 180 11.45 30.09 9.50
N SER A 181 11.11 29.08 10.31
CA SER A 181 9.96 29.13 11.24
C SER A 181 10.04 30.28 12.27
N VAL A 182 11.24 30.62 12.76
CA VAL A 182 11.44 31.75 13.69
C VAL A 182 11.13 33.08 13.01
N ALA A 183 11.44 33.21 11.72
CA ALA A 183 11.11 34.39 10.96
C ALA A 183 9.61 34.50 10.65
N SER A 184 8.85 33.41 10.71
CA SER A 184 7.43 33.37 10.38
C SER A 184 6.50 33.56 11.58
N LEU A 185 7.01 33.43 12.82
CA LEU A 185 6.22 33.57 14.05
C LEU A 185 6.50 34.90 14.77
N LYS A 186 5.44 35.67 15.01
CA LYS A 186 5.50 36.89 15.84
C LYS A 186 5.00 36.60 17.25
N THR A 187 5.85 36.79 18.26
CA THR A 187 5.43 36.81 19.68
C THR A 187 4.55 38.02 19.96
N LEU A 188 3.40 37.81 20.61
CA LEU A 188 2.43 38.84 20.90
C LEU A 188 2.41 39.24 22.38
N ASP A 189 2.23 38.26 23.26
CA ASP A 189 2.07 38.50 24.71
C ASP A 189 2.63 37.34 25.53
N THR A 190 2.98 37.60 26.79
CA THR A 190 3.46 36.60 27.76
C THR A 190 2.99 36.93 29.18
N VAL A 191 2.47 35.93 29.88
CA VAL A 191 1.86 36.08 31.22
C VAL A 191 2.28 34.96 32.16
N PHE A 192 2.35 35.25 33.46
CA PHE A 192 2.52 34.25 34.52
C PHE A 192 1.20 33.93 35.23
N HIS A 193 1.06 32.69 35.66
CA HIS A 193 -0.06 32.14 36.41
C HIS A 193 0.42 31.66 37.79
N THR A 194 0.65 32.62 38.69
CA THR A 194 1.27 32.39 40.01
C THR A 194 0.61 31.30 40.85
N LYS A 195 -0.73 31.17 40.81
CA LYS A 195 -1.48 30.18 41.61
C LYS A 195 -1.17 28.73 41.25
N ASP A 196 -0.84 28.46 40.00
CA ASP A 196 -0.63 27.11 39.45
C ASP A 196 0.82 26.90 38.99
N HIS A 197 1.75 27.76 39.44
CA HIS A 197 3.13 27.84 38.96
C HIS A 197 3.23 27.76 37.43
N GLY A 198 2.41 28.57 36.74
CA GLY A 198 2.29 28.49 35.29
C GLY A 198 2.78 29.73 34.55
N TYR A 199 2.91 29.60 33.24
CA TYR A 199 3.14 30.70 32.31
C TYR A 199 2.45 30.41 30.98
N ALA A 200 2.25 31.45 30.18
CA ALA A 200 1.75 31.36 28.82
C ALA A 200 2.40 32.39 27.91
N ALA A 201 2.52 32.06 26.62
CA ALA A 201 2.91 32.97 25.55
C ALA A 201 1.98 32.78 24.34
N SER A 202 1.72 33.86 23.62
CA SER A 202 0.92 33.83 22.39
C SER A 202 1.72 34.29 21.18
N PHE A 203 1.44 33.67 20.03
CA PHE A 203 2.12 33.88 18.77
C PHE A 203 1.10 34.02 17.63
N ARG A 204 1.52 34.66 16.54
CA ARG A 204 0.77 34.71 15.30
C ARG A 204 1.70 34.56 14.09
N THR A 205 1.31 33.75 13.11
CA THR A 205 2.01 33.65 11.82
C THR A 205 1.87 34.93 11.02
N LYS A 206 2.83 35.24 10.15
CA LYS A 206 2.88 36.52 9.45
C LYS A 206 1.90 36.58 8.30
N GLU A 207 1.92 35.60 7.42
CA GLU A 207 1.13 35.62 6.18
C GLU A 207 -0.18 34.84 6.32
N SER A 208 -0.16 33.66 6.95
CA SER A 208 -1.35 32.83 7.16
C SER A 208 -2.26 33.35 8.29
N GLY A 209 -1.74 34.21 9.18
CA GLY A 209 -2.50 34.86 10.26
C GLY A 209 -3.01 33.93 11.37
N LEU A 210 -2.58 32.67 11.39
CA LEU A 210 -2.93 31.67 12.41
C LEU A 210 -2.40 32.09 13.78
N SER A 211 -3.22 31.91 14.81
CA SER A 211 -2.85 32.19 16.20
C SER A 211 -2.39 30.91 16.90
N LEU A 212 -1.42 31.04 17.81
CA LEU A 212 -0.93 29.97 18.66
C LEU A 212 -0.84 30.46 20.10
N PHE A 213 -1.38 29.67 21.03
CA PHE A 213 -1.32 29.89 22.46
C PHE A 213 -0.61 28.70 23.10
N CYS A 214 0.52 28.98 23.73
CA CYS A 214 1.39 28.04 24.40
C CYS A 214 1.32 28.30 25.91
N SER A 215 1.11 27.28 26.73
CA SER A 215 1.10 27.45 28.19
C SER A 215 1.67 26.23 28.89
N ALA A 216 2.25 26.41 30.08
CA ALA A 216 2.68 25.32 30.93
C ALA A 216 2.38 25.61 32.40
N TYR A 217 2.19 24.55 33.19
CA TYR A 217 1.84 24.56 34.61
C TYR A 217 2.60 23.45 35.33
N HIS A 218 2.96 23.68 36.60
CA HIS A 218 3.88 22.79 37.33
C HIS A 218 3.31 22.37 38.68
N ARG A 219 3.55 21.11 39.07
CA ARG A 219 3.30 20.58 40.42
C ARG A 219 4.55 19.88 40.92
N LEU A 220 4.90 20.10 42.18
CA LEU A 220 6.06 19.50 42.81
C LEU A 220 5.63 18.71 44.04
N ASN A 221 6.34 17.62 44.34
CA ASN A 221 6.15 16.84 45.57
C ASN A 221 6.86 17.45 46.80
N THR A 222 7.67 18.48 46.59
CA THR A 222 8.44 19.18 47.63
C THR A 222 8.19 20.69 47.54
N GLU A 223 8.30 21.38 48.68
CA GLU A 223 8.34 22.85 48.68
C GLU A 223 9.61 23.33 47.97
N ALA A 224 9.46 24.32 47.08
CA ALA A 224 10.55 24.91 46.32
C ALA A 224 10.39 26.44 46.26
N VAL A 225 11.51 27.15 46.24
CA VAL A 225 11.52 28.58 45.92
C VAL A 225 11.32 28.73 44.43
N VAL A 226 10.34 29.55 44.03
CA VAL A 226 9.99 29.78 42.62
C VAL A 226 10.34 31.21 42.23
N GLN A 227 11.12 31.38 41.16
CA GLN A 227 11.47 32.68 40.60
C GLN A 227 10.94 32.80 39.17
N GLU A 228 10.33 33.95 38.87
CA GLU A 228 9.80 34.28 37.55
C GLU A 228 10.78 35.21 36.81
N ARG A 229 11.04 34.92 35.54
CA ARG A 229 11.87 35.76 34.66
C ARG A 229 11.29 35.81 33.25
N ILE A 230 11.30 36.98 32.64
CA ILE A 230 11.04 37.16 31.20
C ILE A 230 12.36 37.55 30.54
N ASP A 231 12.65 36.97 29.38
CA ASP A 231 13.72 37.45 28.52
C ASP A 231 13.22 38.68 27.75
N ASP A 232 13.78 39.85 28.05
CA ASP A 232 13.38 41.14 27.43
C ASP A 232 13.49 41.14 25.89
N SER A 233 14.33 40.28 25.31
CA SER A 233 14.55 40.21 23.87
C SER A 233 13.55 39.31 23.14
N SER A 234 13.25 38.15 23.70
CA SER A 234 12.37 37.13 23.10
C SER A 234 10.94 37.14 23.67
N LEU A 235 10.73 37.86 24.77
CA LEU A 235 9.55 37.84 25.63
C LEU A 235 9.22 36.46 26.21
N MET A 236 10.15 35.51 26.22
CA MET A 236 9.85 34.14 26.69
C MET A 236 9.84 34.03 28.22
N PRO A 237 8.81 33.38 28.81
CA PRO A 237 8.72 33.19 30.24
C PRO A 237 9.63 32.05 30.71
N THR A 238 10.22 32.23 31.88
CA THR A 238 11.04 31.23 32.58
C THR A 238 10.63 31.16 34.04
N LEU A 239 10.47 29.94 34.55
CA LEU A 239 10.36 29.63 35.97
C LEU A 239 11.60 28.87 36.43
N LEU A 240 12.20 29.31 37.54
CA LEU A 240 13.27 28.59 38.22
C LEU A 240 12.74 28.06 39.56
N PHE A 241 12.75 26.74 39.71
CA PHE A 241 12.40 26.04 40.95
C PHE A 241 13.67 25.61 41.65
N THR A 242 13.89 26.02 42.91
CA THR A 242 15.06 25.62 43.69
C THR A 242 14.63 24.98 45.00
N ALA A 243 15.11 23.76 45.26
CA ALA A 243 14.87 23.03 46.50
C ALA A 243 16.14 22.28 46.96
N ARG A 244 16.34 22.19 48.28
CA ARG A 244 17.38 21.33 48.86
C ARG A 244 16.73 20.04 49.34
N THR A 245 16.98 18.95 48.63
CA THR A 245 16.32 17.65 48.87
C THR A 245 17.18 16.51 48.33
N LYS A 246 16.86 15.28 48.73
CA LYS A 246 17.40 14.05 48.13
C LYS A 246 16.63 13.62 46.88
N THR A 247 15.32 13.83 46.91
CA THR A 247 14.39 13.38 45.88
C THR A 247 13.48 14.52 45.49
N LEU A 248 13.30 14.75 44.19
CA LEU A 248 12.40 15.76 43.66
C LEU A 248 11.61 15.16 42.50
N VAL A 249 10.27 15.29 42.56
CA VAL A 249 9.37 14.96 41.46
C VAL A 249 8.65 16.23 41.02
N LEU A 250 8.77 16.55 39.74
CA LEU A 250 8.09 17.67 39.09
C LEU A 250 7.20 17.13 37.96
N GLU A 251 5.92 17.48 38.00
CA GLU A 251 4.98 17.28 36.91
C GLU A 251 4.81 18.60 36.16
N LYS A 252 5.06 18.59 34.85
CA LYS A 252 4.83 19.72 33.94
C LYS A 252 3.71 19.35 32.98
N THR A 253 2.62 20.10 33.00
CA THR A 253 1.55 20.00 31.98
C THR A 253 1.67 21.18 31.04
N PHE A 254 1.69 20.94 29.74
CA PHE A 254 1.72 22.00 28.73
C PHE A 254 0.58 21.87 27.72
N PHE A 255 0.23 23.00 27.11
CA PHE A 255 -0.84 23.10 26.12
C PHE A 255 -0.43 23.91 24.90
N TYR A 256 -0.88 23.43 23.74
CA TYR A 256 -0.83 24.11 22.46
C TYR A 256 -2.26 24.29 21.94
N ARG A 257 -2.69 25.52 21.66
CA ARG A 257 -4.03 25.79 21.13
C ARG A 257 -4.00 26.87 20.07
N GLN A 258 -4.88 26.75 19.08
CA GLN A 258 -5.09 27.81 18.09
C GLN A 258 -6.11 28.88 18.54
N LYS A 259 -6.82 28.62 19.65
CA LYS A 259 -7.78 29.54 20.28
C LYS A 259 -7.55 29.57 21.79
N GLU A 260 -7.60 30.77 22.38
CA GLU A 260 -7.44 30.93 23.82
C GLU A 260 -8.61 30.27 24.57
N LYS A 261 -8.29 29.39 25.52
CA LYS A 261 -9.27 28.66 26.33
C LYS A 261 -8.69 28.39 27.71
N LYS A 262 -9.53 28.47 28.73
CA LYS A 262 -9.15 28.10 30.10
C LYS A 262 -8.76 26.62 30.17
N ASN A 263 -7.60 26.33 30.75
CA ASN A 263 -7.09 24.97 30.91
C ASN A 263 -7.57 24.34 32.23
N LYS A 264 -7.98 23.08 32.18
CA LYS A 264 -8.19 22.24 33.37
C LYS A 264 -6.84 21.58 33.70
N ILE A 265 -6.31 21.71 34.91
CA ILE A 265 -5.01 21.09 35.25
C ILE A 265 -5.25 19.73 35.90
N LEU A 266 -4.88 18.65 35.20
CA LEU A 266 -4.99 17.27 35.67
C LEU A 266 -3.64 16.79 36.21
N GLY A 267 -3.65 15.77 37.06
CA GLY A 267 -2.41 15.14 37.54
C GLY A 267 -1.89 14.07 36.57
N TRP A 268 -0.61 13.72 36.69
CA TRP A 268 0.02 12.69 35.84
C TRP A 268 -0.77 11.38 35.80
N GLU A 269 -1.14 10.84 36.96
CA GLU A 269 -1.81 9.54 37.04
C GLU A 269 -3.17 9.52 36.33
N GLU A 270 -3.92 10.63 36.37
CA GLU A 270 -5.23 10.75 35.68
C GLU A 270 -5.05 10.71 34.16
N VAL A 271 -4.07 11.46 33.64
CA VAL A 271 -3.82 11.52 32.18
C VAL A 271 -3.17 10.22 31.68
N LEU A 272 -2.26 9.62 32.45
CA LEU A 272 -1.65 8.34 32.09
C LEU A 272 -2.69 7.21 32.08
N ALA A 273 -3.67 7.23 33.00
CA ALA A 273 -4.77 6.25 33.00
C ALA A 273 -5.63 6.36 31.72
N SER A 274 -6.02 7.58 31.33
CA SER A 274 -6.81 7.77 30.09
C SER A 274 -6.00 7.41 28.84
N GLN A 275 -4.69 7.70 28.85
CA GLN A 275 -3.78 7.32 27.78
C GLN A 275 -3.71 5.80 27.60
N LYS A 276 -3.54 5.05 28.69
CA LYS A 276 -3.54 3.57 28.69
C LYS A 276 -4.86 3.00 28.16
N GLU A 277 -5.99 3.58 28.56
CA GLU A 277 -7.31 3.17 28.07
C GLU A 277 -7.45 3.40 26.56
N HIS A 278 -6.99 4.56 26.07
CA HIS A 278 -6.99 4.85 24.63
C HIS A 278 -6.16 3.85 23.83
N TYR A 279 -4.91 3.62 24.22
CA TYR A 279 -4.04 2.67 23.51
C TYR A 279 -4.51 1.22 23.65
N SER A 280 -5.11 0.84 24.78
CA SER A 280 -5.74 -0.48 24.91
C SER A 280 -6.87 -0.68 23.89
N ARG A 281 -7.73 0.33 23.68
CA ARG A 281 -8.79 0.26 22.65
C ARG A 281 -8.22 0.23 21.25
N PHE A 282 -7.19 1.05 20.99
CA PHE A 282 -6.48 1.05 19.71
C PHE A 282 -5.92 -0.34 19.39
N TRP A 283 -5.06 -0.88 20.25
CA TRP A 283 -4.42 -2.17 20.01
C TRP A 283 -5.41 -3.33 19.95
N GLN A 284 -6.49 -3.30 20.73
CA GLN A 284 -7.56 -4.30 20.60
C GLN A 284 -8.21 -4.29 19.21
N ALA A 285 -8.29 -3.14 18.54
CA ALA A 285 -8.91 -3.00 17.24
C ALA A 285 -7.93 -3.15 16.06
N SER A 286 -6.66 -2.78 16.23
CA SER A 286 -5.70 -2.60 15.14
C SER A 286 -4.47 -3.51 15.19
N ASP A 287 -4.20 -4.20 16.31
CA ASP A 287 -3.00 -5.03 16.41
C ASP A 287 -3.02 -6.15 15.37
N VAL A 288 -1.83 -6.43 14.85
CA VAL A 288 -1.57 -7.54 13.93
C VAL A 288 -0.45 -8.35 14.53
N VAL A 289 -0.77 -9.59 14.88
CA VAL A 289 0.15 -10.49 15.56
C VAL A 289 0.85 -11.37 14.54
N ILE A 290 2.17 -11.32 14.55
CA ILE A 290 3.09 -12.20 13.81
C ILE A 290 3.83 -13.04 14.84
N LYS A 291 3.74 -14.36 14.75
CA LYS A 291 4.55 -15.29 15.55
C LYS A 291 5.55 -15.99 14.63
N GLY A 292 6.82 -15.99 15.04
CA GLY A 292 7.94 -16.53 14.25
C GLY A 292 8.88 -15.46 13.69
N ASP A 293 8.55 -14.16 13.83
CA ASP A 293 9.38 -13.05 13.35
C ASP A 293 9.24 -11.80 14.26
N ASP A 294 10.03 -11.77 15.34
CA ASP A 294 9.96 -10.71 16.35
C ASP A 294 10.36 -9.33 15.81
N GLU A 295 11.29 -9.29 14.83
CA GLU A 295 11.74 -8.05 14.21
C GLU A 295 10.60 -7.41 13.40
N LEU A 296 9.95 -8.19 12.51
CA LEU A 296 8.79 -7.69 11.77
C LEU A 296 7.62 -7.37 12.68
N GLN A 297 7.39 -8.16 13.75
CA GLN A 297 6.35 -7.87 14.71
C GLN A 297 6.58 -6.53 15.42
N GLN A 298 7.81 -6.23 15.85
CA GLN A 298 8.16 -4.96 16.48
C GLN A 298 8.03 -3.81 15.48
N ALA A 299 8.54 -3.97 14.26
CA ALA A 299 8.47 -2.96 13.20
C ALA A 299 7.02 -2.61 12.82
N LEU A 300 6.15 -3.62 12.70
CA LEU A 300 4.74 -3.42 12.41
C LEU A 300 4.02 -2.65 13.54
N ARG A 301 4.27 -3.00 14.80
CA ARG A 301 3.69 -2.27 15.94
C ARG A 301 4.24 -0.85 16.01
N PHE A 302 5.51 -0.62 15.71
CA PHE A 302 6.05 0.73 15.57
C PHE A 302 5.31 1.53 14.47
N ASN A 303 5.12 0.93 13.30
CA ASN A 303 4.44 1.57 12.16
C ASN A 303 2.98 1.93 12.49
N LEU A 304 2.21 0.99 13.04
CA LEU A 304 0.82 1.21 13.45
C LEU A 304 0.71 2.28 14.54
N PHE A 305 1.61 2.26 15.52
CA PHE A 305 1.70 3.26 16.56
C PHE A 305 1.95 4.66 15.98
N GLN A 306 2.96 4.84 15.13
CA GLN A 306 3.31 6.13 14.55
C GLN A 306 2.24 6.68 13.60
N LEU A 307 1.56 5.81 12.84
CA LEU A 307 0.38 6.20 12.05
C LEU A 307 -0.75 6.75 12.92
N HIS A 308 -1.09 6.04 13.99
CA HIS A 308 -2.15 6.44 14.92
C HIS A 308 -1.83 7.77 15.62
N GLN A 309 -0.55 8.02 15.90
CA GLN A 309 -0.05 9.29 16.44
C GLN A 309 -0.04 10.43 15.41
N SER A 310 0.01 10.14 14.11
CA SER A 310 0.19 11.16 13.07
C SER A 310 -1.12 11.60 12.39
N VAL A 311 -2.18 10.80 12.47
CA VAL A 311 -3.42 11.02 11.73
C VAL A 311 -4.32 12.09 12.35
N GLY A 312 -4.79 13.04 11.53
CA GLY A 312 -5.81 14.04 11.93
C GLY A 312 -7.16 13.39 12.26
N ARG A 313 -7.89 13.96 13.23
CA ARG A 313 -9.12 13.35 13.80
C ARG A 313 -10.33 14.29 13.87
N ASP A 314 -10.18 15.52 13.39
CA ASP A 314 -11.15 16.59 13.60
C ASP A 314 -11.95 16.96 12.34
N GLY A 315 -11.66 16.35 11.19
CA GLY A 315 -12.26 16.68 9.91
C GLY A 315 -11.75 17.99 9.30
N ALA A 316 -10.80 18.67 9.95
CA ALA A 316 -10.15 19.89 9.46
C ALA A 316 -8.68 19.65 9.07
N THR A 317 -8.10 18.55 9.54
CA THR A 317 -6.73 18.12 9.26
C THR A 317 -6.70 16.70 8.68
N SER A 318 -5.59 16.35 8.05
CA SER A 318 -5.38 15.03 7.43
C SER A 318 -4.04 14.42 7.87
N LEU A 319 -3.54 13.43 7.14
CA LEU A 319 -2.28 12.75 7.38
C LEU A 319 -1.16 13.35 6.51
N ALA A 320 -0.15 13.93 7.13
CA ALA A 320 1.04 14.41 6.42
C ALA A 320 1.92 13.23 5.95
N ALA A 321 2.60 13.39 4.81
CA ALA A 321 3.47 12.36 4.23
C ALA A 321 4.63 11.94 5.17
N LYS A 322 5.07 12.86 6.04
CA LYS A 322 6.07 12.59 7.10
C LYS A 322 5.51 12.53 8.52
N GLY A 323 4.19 12.41 8.63
CA GLY A 323 3.46 12.49 9.89
C GLY A 323 3.77 13.79 10.63
N LEU A 324 3.70 13.75 11.97
CA LEU A 324 4.09 14.88 12.83
C LEU A 324 5.48 14.65 13.44
N THR A 325 6.41 14.16 12.62
CA THR A 325 7.74 13.69 13.06
C THR A 325 8.90 14.45 12.45
N GLY A 326 8.63 15.33 11.48
CA GLY A 326 9.63 16.13 10.79
C GLY A 326 9.01 17.08 9.78
N LEU A 327 9.86 17.82 9.07
CA LEU A 327 9.46 18.84 8.09
C LEU A 327 9.57 18.38 6.63
N GLY A 328 9.96 17.12 6.38
CA GLY A 328 9.96 16.57 5.03
C GLY A 328 8.56 16.64 4.41
N TYR A 329 8.50 16.96 3.11
CA TYR A 329 7.25 17.27 2.39
C TYR A 329 6.42 18.40 3.01
N GLU A 330 7.04 19.25 3.84
CA GLU A 330 6.46 20.49 4.37
C GLU A 330 5.19 20.29 5.22
N GLY A 331 4.91 19.06 5.69
CA GLY A 331 3.67 18.72 6.39
C GLY A 331 2.42 18.68 5.50
N GLN A 332 2.58 18.58 4.19
CA GLN A 332 1.48 18.54 3.22
C GLN A 332 0.83 17.15 3.14
N TYR A 333 -0.44 17.14 2.76
CA TYR A 333 -1.27 15.97 2.53
C TYR A 333 -1.31 15.64 1.04
N PHE A 334 -1.30 14.34 0.74
CA PHE A 334 -1.23 13.74 -0.58
C PHE A 334 -2.24 12.59 -0.71
N TRP A 335 -2.34 12.01 -1.90
CA TRP A 335 -3.10 10.78 -2.20
C TRP A 335 -2.70 9.56 -1.35
N ASP A 336 -1.51 9.60 -0.73
CA ASP A 336 -1.01 8.63 0.25
C ASP A 336 -2.05 8.29 1.33
N THR A 337 -2.81 9.30 1.75
CA THR A 337 -3.87 9.14 2.76
C THR A 337 -4.92 8.15 2.26
N GLU A 338 -5.41 8.35 1.04
CA GLU A 338 -6.54 7.62 0.49
C GLU A 338 -6.19 6.22 -0.02
N ILE A 339 -5.00 6.02 -0.58
CA ILE A 339 -4.59 4.70 -1.09
C ILE A 339 -3.93 3.83 -0.02
N TYR A 340 -3.11 4.40 0.86
CA TYR A 340 -2.31 3.60 1.79
C TYR A 340 -2.93 3.56 3.19
N ALA A 341 -3.30 4.71 3.76
CA ALA A 341 -3.75 4.79 5.16
C ALA A 341 -5.24 4.47 5.35
N MET A 342 -6.10 4.90 4.43
CA MET A 342 -7.55 4.67 4.52
C MET A 342 -7.96 3.20 4.63
N PRO A 343 -7.30 2.24 3.93
CA PRO A 343 -7.56 0.82 4.14
C PRO A 343 -7.48 0.36 5.61
N LEU A 344 -6.42 0.77 6.32
CA LEU A 344 -6.24 0.47 7.73
C LEU A 344 -7.37 1.10 8.56
N PHE A 345 -7.52 2.43 8.50
CA PHE A 345 -8.45 3.14 9.37
C PHE A 345 -9.90 2.79 9.11
N THR A 346 -10.29 2.52 7.86
CA THR A 346 -11.65 2.09 7.53
C THR A 346 -12.01 0.77 8.26
N HIS A 347 -11.05 -0.14 8.41
CA HIS A 347 -11.25 -1.41 9.10
C HIS A 347 -11.02 -1.36 10.61
N THR A 348 -10.20 -0.45 11.12
CA THR A 348 -9.81 -0.44 12.55
C THR A 348 -10.42 0.71 13.35
N ASP A 349 -10.57 1.89 12.76
CA ASP A 349 -11.12 3.10 13.39
C ASP A 349 -11.92 3.95 12.38
N PRO A 350 -13.18 3.56 12.07
CA PRO A 350 -14.02 4.26 11.10
C PRO A 350 -14.21 5.75 11.40
N SER A 351 -14.08 6.17 12.67
CA SER A 351 -14.23 7.57 13.06
C SER A 351 -13.10 8.43 12.47
N VAL A 352 -11.87 7.89 12.42
CA VAL A 352 -10.72 8.52 11.77
C VAL A 352 -10.89 8.54 10.26
N ALA A 353 -11.27 7.40 9.66
CA ALA A 353 -11.51 7.32 8.22
C ALA A 353 -12.56 8.35 7.77
N ARG A 354 -13.64 8.51 8.55
CA ARG A 354 -14.65 9.53 8.33
C ARG A 354 -14.10 10.94 8.45
N ALA A 355 -13.25 11.21 9.43
CA ALA A 355 -12.62 12.53 9.61
C ALA A 355 -11.73 12.88 8.40
N LEU A 356 -10.94 11.94 7.88
CA LEU A 356 -10.10 12.14 6.69
C LEU A 356 -10.95 12.47 5.44
N LEU A 357 -12.05 11.74 5.23
CA LEU A 357 -13.01 12.04 4.16
C LEU A 357 -13.71 13.40 4.38
N THR A 358 -14.03 13.73 5.63
CA THR A 358 -14.64 15.03 5.98
C THR A 358 -13.70 16.19 5.63
N TYR A 359 -12.38 16.03 5.79
CA TYR A 359 -11.41 17.03 5.33
C TYR A 359 -11.49 17.26 3.81
N ARG A 360 -11.57 16.18 3.01
CA ARG A 360 -11.74 16.29 1.55
C ARG A 360 -13.07 16.97 1.21
N ILE A 361 -14.16 16.59 1.85
CA ILE A 361 -15.47 17.22 1.67
C ILE A 361 -15.41 18.73 2.00
N ALA A 362 -14.79 19.10 3.12
CA ALA A 362 -14.64 20.50 3.55
C ALA A 362 -13.78 21.35 2.59
N THR A 363 -12.97 20.72 1.74
CA THR A 363 -12.11 21.38 0.75
C THR A 363 -12.63 21.26 -0.69
N LEU A 364 -13.81 20.68 -0.90
CA LEU A 364 -14.40 20.48 -2.24
C LEU A 364 -14.57 21.78 -3.03
N ASP A 365 -14.98 22.87 -2.38
CA ASP A 365 -15.14 24.16 -3.07
C ASP A 365 -13.81 24.72 -3.61
N LYS A 366 -12.70 24.44 -2.93
CA LYS A 366 -11.35 24.79 -3.42
C LYS A 366 -10.93 23.91 -4.59
N ALA A 367 -11.34 22.63 -4.58
CA ALA A 367 -11.12 21.72 -5.69
C ALA A 367 -11.97 22.13 -6.92
N ARG A 368 -13.20 22.63 -6.73
CA ARG A 368 -14.02 23.24 -7.80
C ARG A 368 -13.34 24.47 -8.40
N GLN A 369 -12.88 25.39 -7.54
CA GLN A 369 -12.11 26.55 -7.98
C GLN A 369 -10.87 26.12 -8.77
N ARG A 370 -10.18 25.07 -8.34
CA ARG A 370 -9.00 24.56 -9.03
C ARG A 370 -9.32 23.99 -10.41
N ALA A 371 -10.43 23.26 -10.56
CA ALA A 371 -10.89 22.81 -11.87
C ALA A 371 -11.19 24.00 -12.80
N GLU A 372 -11.90 25.01 -12.30
CA GLU A 372 -12.20 26.24 -13.04
C GLU A 372 -10.93 26.99 -13.48
N GLU A 373 -9.93 27.12 -12.58
CA GLU A 373 -8.62 27.71 -12.88
C GLU A 373 -7.87 26.97 -14.00
N LEU A 374 -8.14 25.67 -14.19
CA LEU A 374 -7.57 24.86 -15.26
C LEU A 374 -8.49 24.74 -16.47
N SER A 375 -9.55 25.55 -16.52
CA SER A 375 -10.57 25.53 -17.58
C SER A 375 -11.29 24.18 -17.72
N GLN A 376 -11.53 23.52 -16.59
CA GLN A 376 -12.22 22.23 -16.50
C GLN A 376 -13.51 22.37 -15.68
N LYS A 377 -14.46 21.47 -15.89
CA LYS A 377 -15.66 21.32 -15.05
C LYS A 377 -15.43 20.36 -13.89
N GLY A 378 -16.32 20.43 -12.89
CA GLY A 378 -16.27 19.54 -11.75
C GLY A 378 -15.32 20.03 -10.66
N ALA A 379 -14.58 19.12 -10.06
CA ALA A 379 -13.61 19.42 -9.01
C ALA A 379 -12.29 18.68 -9.28
N LEU A 380 -11.15 19.36 -9.06
CA LEU A 380 -9.82 18.76 -9.07
C LEU A 380 -9.15 19.02 -7.72
N TYR A 381 -8.93 17.96 -6.95
CA TYR A 381 -8.17 18.09 -5.70
C TYR A 381 -6.69 18.41 -5.97
N PRO A 382 -6.07 19.25 -5.13
CA PRO A 382 -4.64 19.54 -5.25
C PRO A 382 -3.79 18.32 -4.96
N TRP A 383 -2.68 18.18 -5.68
CA TRP A 383 -1.74 17.07 -5.49
C TRP A 383 -1.13 17.08 -4.09
N ARG A 384 -0.72 18.27 -3.62
CA ARG A 384 -0.17 18.48 -2.29
C ARG A 384 -0.74 19.74 -1.67
N THR A 385 -1.22 19.64 -0.43
CA THR A 385 -1.92 20.74 0.24
C THR A 385 -1.95 20.60 1.76
N ILE A 386 -2.18 21.70 2.47
CA ILE A 386 -2.62 21.69 3.87
C ILE A 386 -4.03 22.28 3.98
N ASN A 387 -4.29 23.36 3.23
CA ASN A 387 -5.53 24.12 3.34
C ASN A 387 -6.57 23.80 2.24
N GLY A 388 -6.27 22.92 1.28
CA GLY A 388 -7.13 22.58 0.14
C GLY A 388 -6.81 23.31 -1.18
N LEU A 389 -5.88 24.28 -1.18
CA LEU A 389 -5.33 24.89 -2.42
C LEU A 389 -4.07 24.15 -2.87
N GLU A 390 -3.79 24.15 -4.17
CA GLU A 390 -2.56 23.57 -4.73
C GLU A 390 -1.31 24.31 -4.23
N ALA A 391 -0.30 23.55 -3.80
CA ALA A 391 0.97 24.06 -3.28
C ALA A 391 2.20 23.56 -4.05
N SER A 392 2.00 22.80 -5.13
CA SER A 392 3.09 22.33 -5.99
C SER A 392 3.51 23.34 -7.03
N ALA A 393 4.82 23.63 -7.04
CA ALA A 393 5.48 24.42 -8.07
C ALA A 393 5.81 23.62 -9.34
N TYR A 394 5.62 22.30 -9.34
CA TYR A 394 6.03 21.41 -10.44
C TYR A 394 4.84 20.64 -11.00
N PHE A 395 4.10 21.30 -11.91
CA PHE A 395 2.87 20.75 -12.49
C PHE A 395 2.99 19.38 -13.19
N PRO A 396 4.12 19.01 -13.87
CA PRO A 396 4.19 17.75 -14.61
C PRO A 396 4.06 16.51 -13.73
N ALA A 397 4.62 16.55 -12.52
CA ALA A 397 4.44 15.51 -11.51
C ALA A 397 3.63 16.06 -10.32
N SER A 398 2.59 16.85 -10.59
CA SER A 398 1.60 17.24 -9.58
C SER A 398 0.22 17.50 -10.17
N THR A 399 -0.02 18.65 -10.80
CA THR A 399 -1.33 19.03 -11.33
C THR A 399 -1.80 18.06 -12.41
N ALA A 400 -0.87 17.48 -13.18
CA ALA A 400 -1.17 16.47 -14.18
C ALA A 400 -1.48 15.08 -13.57
N GLN A 401 -1.25 14.87 -12.26
CA GLN A 401 -1.62 13.64 -11.55
C GLN A 401 -3.10 13.67 -11.16
N TYR A 402 -3.97 13.72 -12.17
CA TYR A 402 -5.43 13.75 -12.02
C TYR A 402 -5.98 12.55 -11.23
N HIS A 403 -5.23 11.44 -11.16
CA HIS A 403 -5.65 10.22 -10.49
C HIS A 403 -6.01 10.41 -9.01
N ILE A 404 -5.52 11.45 -8.34
CA ILE A 404 -5.90 11.80 -6.96
C ILE A 404 -7.42 11.88 -6.77
N ASN A 405 -8.18 12.32 -7.78
CA ASN A 405 -9.63 12.33 -7.73
C ASN A 405 -10.23 10.92 -7.65
N ALA A 406 -9.68 9.98 -8.42
CA ALA A 406 -10.11 8.59 -8.39
C ALA A 406 -9.65 7.88 -7.10
N ASP A 407 -8.52 8.27 -6.54
CA ASP A 407 -8.03 7.76 -5.26
C ASP A 407 -8.95 8.17 -4.10
N ILE A 408 -9.37 9.44 -4.06
CA ILE A 408 -10.33 9.93 -3.05
C ILE A 408 -11.69 9.25 -3.22
N ALA A 409 -12.18 9.10 -4.45
CA ALA A 409 -13.41 8.36 -4.71
C ALA A 409 -13.29 6.90 -4.25
N HIS A 410 -12.17 6.23 -4.53
CA HIS A 410 -11.90 4.86 -4.09
C HIS A 410 -11.97 4.72 -2.57
N ALA A 411 -11.33 5.62 -1.82
CA ALA A 411 -11.39 5.63 -0.36
C ALA A 411 -12.82 5.88 0.18
N LEU A 412 -13.60 6.77 -0.45
CA LEU A 412 -15.00 6.98 -0.09
C LEU A 412 -15.85 5.73 -0.34
N ILE A 413 -15.68 5.06 -1.48
CA ILE A 413 -16.42 3.83 -1.80
C ILE A 413 -16.04 2.72 -0.83
N GLN A 414 -14.75 2.54 -0.55
CA GLN A 414 -14.30 1.58 0.46
C GLN A 414 -14.93 1.87 1.83
N TYR A 415 -14.95 3.14 2.25
CA TYR A 415 -15.58 3.55 3.51
C TYR A 415 -17.07 3.17 3.55
N LEU A 416 -17.83 3.50 2.50
CA LEU A 416 -19.25 3.17 2.42
C LEU A 416 -19.49 1.65 2.45
N GLN A 417 -18.70 0.90 1.70
CA GLN A 417 -18.81 -0.55 1.58
C GLN A 417 -18.49 -1.29 2.88
N VAL A 418 -17.50 -0.81 3.63
CA VAL A 418 -17.04 -1.45 4.87
C VAL A 418 -17.83 -0.99 6.08
N THR A 419 -18.12 0.31 6.22
CA THR A 419 -18.69 0.88 7.45
C THR A 419 -20.21 0.92 7.42
N GLU A 420 -20.81 0.90 6.24
CA GLU A 420 -22.24 1.14 6.00
C GLU A 420 -22.73 2.49 6.56
N ASP A 421 -21.82 3.45 6.84
CA ASP A 421 -22.17 4.80 7.23
C ASP A 421 -22.55 5.65 6.01
N TYR A 422 -23.78 5.45 5.54
CA TYR A 422 -24.32 6.20 4.40
C TYR A 422 -24.62 7.67 4.73
N SER A 423 -24.53 8.10 6.00
CA SER A 423 -24.78 9.50 6.37
C SER A 423 -23.78 10.46 5.72
N ILE A 424 -22.57 9.97 5.43
CA ILE A 424 -21.52 10.77 4.78
C ILE A 424 -21.93 11.26 3.38
N LEU A 425 -22.85 10.56 2.70
CA LEU A 425 -23.38 10.98 1.40
C LEU A 425 -24.18 12.29 1.52
N GLU A 426 -24.98 12.44 2.58
CA GLU A 426 -25.72 13.68 2.87
C GLU A 426 -24.78 14.82 3.30
N ASP A 427 -23.71 14.48 4.03
CA ASP A 427 -22.72 15.43 4.54
C ASP A 427 -21.79 16.01 3.46
N GLY A 428 -21.92 15.55 2.21
CA GLY A 428 -21.17 16.07 1.05
C GLY A 428 -20.33 15.03 0.31
N GLY A 429 -20.30 13.77 0.79
CA GLY A 429 -19.62 12.68 0.09
C GLY A 429 -20.20 12.42 -1.30
N PHE A 430 -21.51 12.58 -1.48
CA PHE A 430 -22.14 12.46 -2.81
C PHE A 430 -21.69 13.58 -3.75
N ASP A 431 -21.60 14.82 -3.27
CA ASP A 431 -21.14 15.97 -4.06
C ASP A 431 -19.70 15.79 -4.49
N LEU A 432 -18.84 15.33 -3.57
CA LEU A 432 -17.47 14.98 -3.87
C LEU A 432 -17.43 13.98 -5.02
N LEU A 433 -18.12 12.84 -4.89
CA LEU A 433 -18.12 11.77 -5.89
C LEU A 433 -18.59 12.25 -7.27
N MET A 434 -19.67 13.04 -7.34
CA MET A 434 -20.21 13.53 -8.62
C MET A 434 -19.32 14.58 -9.28
N GLU A 435 -18.80 15.55 -8.51
CA GLU A 435 -17.99 16.64 -9.08
C GLU A 435 -16.61 16.15 -9.55
N THR A 436 -16.02 15.20 -8.84
CA THR A 436 -14.77 14.59 -9.28
C THR A 436 -14.97 13.65 -10.48
N ALA A 437 -16.15 13.02 -10.61
CA ALA A 437 -16.54 12.24 -11.79
C ALA A 437 -16.76 13.13 -13.03
N ARG A 438 -17.42 14.27 -12.85
CA ARG A 438 -17.64 15.29 -13.89
C ARG A 438 -16.35 15.76 -14.55
N LEU A 439 -15.26 15.89 -13.77
CA LEU A 439 -13.94 16.25 -14.30
C LEU A 439 -13.47 15.26 -15.36
N TRP A 440 -13.62 13.94 -15.13
CA TRP A 440 -13.12 12.93 -16.06
C TRP A 440 -13.80 13.00 -17.43
N VAL A 441 -15.12 13.23 -17.45
CA VAL A 441 -15.88 13.36 -18.70
C VAL A 441 -15.53 14.65 -19.45
N ASP A 442 -15.21 15.73 -18.74
CA ASP A 442 -14.78 16.99 -19.36
C ASP A 442 -13.34 16.92 -19.88
N LEU A 443 -12.44 16.25 -19.13
CA LEU A 443 -11.03 16.06 -19.47
C LEU A 443 -10.83 15.09 -20.64
N GLY A 444 -11.59 13.99 -20.66
CA GLY A 444 -11.44 12.94 -21.66
C GLY A 444 -12.26 13.14 -22.93
N PHE A 445 -12.00 12.30 -23.93
CA PHE A 445 -12.69 12.36 -25.21
C PHE A 445 -12.74 10.99 -25.88
N TYR A 446 -13.69 10.80 -26.79
CA TYR A 446 -13.77 9.58 -27.61
C TYR A 446 -12.86 9.70 -28.83
N ASP A 447 -11.83 8.86 -28.94
CA ASP A 447 -10.87 8.90 -30.06
C ASP A 447 -11.26 7.92 -31.19
N PRO A 448 -11.60 8.40 -32.40
CA PRO A 448 -11.88 7.54 -33.55
C PRO A 448 -10.71 6.62 -33.94
N ARG A 449 -9.45 7.02 -33.66
CA ARG A 449 -8.26 6.21 -33.95
C ARG A 449 -8.10 5.03 -32.99
N LYS A 450 -8.62 5.17 -31.77
CA LYS A 450 -8.76 4.10 -30.78
C LYS A 450 -10.15 3.46 -30.87
N ARG A 451 -10.73 3.39 -32.08
CA ARG A 451 -12.03 2.76 -32.36
C ARG A 451 -13.21 3.37 -31.59
N GLY A 452 -13.12 4.65 -31.26
CA GLY A 452 -14.14 5.36 -30.49
C GLY A 452 -14.10 5.07 -29.00
N GLN A 453 -12.98 4.58 -28.46
CA GLN A 453 -12.78 4.43 -27.02
C GLN A 453 -12.53 5.79 -26.35
N PHE A 454 -12.92 5.90 -25.08
CA PHE A 454 -12.73 7.09 -24.25
C PHE A 454 -11.29 7.15 -23.74
N CYS A 455 -10.58 8.22 -24.04
CA CYS A 455 -9.15 8.39 -23.80
C CYS A 455 -8.89 9.56 -22.85
N LEU A 456 -7.81 9.47 -22.08
CA LEU A 456 -7.29 10.53 -21.21
C LEU A 456 -5.86 10.84 -21.64
N HIS A 457 -5.59 12.10 -21.96
CA HIS A 457 -4.32 12.55 -22.53
C HIS A 457 -3.64 13.55 -21.60
N GLU A 458 -2.31 13.69 -21.76
CA GLU A 458 -1.46 14.61 -20.97
C GLU A 458 -1.60 14.45 -19.45
N VAL A 459 -1.73 13.20 -18.99
CA VAL A 459 -1.82 12.85 -17.56
C VAL A 459 -0.47 12.34 -17.04
N THR A 460 -0.28 12.34 -15.74
CA THR A 460 0.83 11.66 -15.07
C THR A 460 0.25 10.64 -14.11
N GLY A 461 0.68 9.38 -14.23
CA GLY A 461 0.30 8.34 -13.28
C GLY A 461 1.17 8.37 -12.01
N PRO A 462 1.00 7.39 -11.09
CA PRO A 462 1.86 7.23 -9.92
C PRO A 462 3.36 7.19 -10.24
N ASP A 463 3.75 6.72 -11.42
CA ASP A 463 5.13 6.80 -11.89
C ASP A 463 5.49 8.25 -12.30
N GLU A 464 6.00 9.02 -11.34
CA GLU A 464 6.48 10.39 -11.59
C GLU A 464 7.73 10.46 -12.48
N TYR A 465 8.32 9.32 -12.87
CA TYR A 465 9.38 9.25 -13.89
C TYR A 465 8.83 9.14 -15.32
N SER A 466 7.51 9.12 -15.47
CA SER A 466 6.78 9.17 -16.73
C SER A 466 5.67 10.23 -16.68
N ALA A 467 6.05 11.50 -16.84
CA ALA A 467 5.11 12.62 -16.76
C ALA A 467 4.49 13.03 -18.12
N LEU A 468 3.26 13.55 -18.09
CA LEU A 468 2.51 14.10 -19.23
C LEU A 468 2.38 13.09 -20.39
N VAL A 469 1.98 11.87 -20.06
CA VAL A 469 1.76 10.77 -20.99
C VAL A 469 0.28 10.65 -21.38
N ASP A 470 0.02 9.92 -22.47
CA ASP A 470 -1.34 9.62 -22.89
C ASP A 470 -1.73 8.21 -22.44
N ASN A 471 -2.96 8.08 -21.96
CA ASN A 471 -3.60 6.82 -21.61
C ASN A 471 -2.81 5.99 -20.58
N ASN A 472 -2.34 6.65 -19.52
CA ASN A 472 -1.75 5.94 -18.39
C ASN A 472 -2.72 4.89 -17.83
N LEU A 473 -2.27 3.64 -17.71
CA LEU A 473 -3.09 2.49 -17.32
C LEU A 473 -3.75 2.71 -15.95
N TYR A 474 -2.97 3.13 -14.95
CA TYR A 474 -3.50 3.38 -13.61
C TYR A 474 -4.62 4.42 -13.63
N THR A 475 -4.36 5.57 -14.26
CA THR A 475 -5.30 6.68 -14.37
C THR A 475 -6.59 6.23 -15.07
N ASN A 476 -6.49 5.57 -16.22
CA ASN A 476 -7.66 5.14 -16.98
C ASN A 476 -8.49 4.10 -16.22
N VAL A 477 -7.85 3.11 -15.59
CA VAL A 477 -8.53 2.06 -14.80
C VAL A 477 -9.25 2.67 -13.60
N MET A 478 -8.59 3.55 -12.87
CA MET A 478 -9.16 4.19 -11.68
C MET A 478 -10.24 5.22 -12.03
N ALA A 479 -10.10 5.96 -13.13
CA ALA A 479 -11.14 6.85 -13.66
C ALA A 479 -12.38 6.06 -14.11
N ALA A 480 -12.21 4.93 -14.81
CA ALA A 480 -13.32 4.08 -15.20
C ALA A 480 -14.05 3.52 -13.98
N TYR A 481 -13.32 3.03 -12.96
CA TYR A 481 -13.90 2.60 -11.70
C TYR A 481 -14.67 3.72 -11.01
N HIS A 482 -14.09 4.92 -10.91
CA HIS A 482 -14.75 6.08 -10.31
C HIS A 482 -16.05 6.43 -11.03
N LEU A 483 -16.03 6.56 -12.37
CA LEU A 483 -17.21 6.86 -13.18
C LEU A 483 -18.32 5.80 -13.02
N GLU A 484 -17.94 4.52 -13.01
CA GLU A 484 -18.85 3.41 -12.73
C GLU A 484 -19.48 3.53 -11.34
N GLN A 485 -18.67 3.80 -10.32
CA GLN A 485 -19.15 3.95 -8.95
C GLN A 485 -20.02 5.20 -8.76
N ALA A 486 -19.70 6.31 -9.43
CA ALA A 486 -20.56 7.50 -9.43
C ALA A 486 -21.96 7.17 -9.96
N ALA A 487 -22.05 6.50 -11.11
CA ALA A 487 -23.33 6.05 -11.65
C ALA A 487 -24.05 5.05 -10.73
N HIS A 488 -23.32 4.09 -10.17
CA HIS A 488 -23.86 3.10 -9.23
C HIS A 488 -24.45 3.75 -7.97
N TRP A 489 -23.69 4.62 -7.30
CA TRP A 489 -24.13 5.26 -6.06
C TRP A 489 -25.21 6.32 -6.29
N ALA A 490 -25.25 6.97 -7.45
CA ALA A 490 -26.39 7.81 -7.84
C ALA A 490 -27.68 6.98 -7.96
N ALA A 491 -27.62 5.81 -8.63
CA ALA A 491 -28.76 4.90 -8.71
C ALA A 491 -29.17 4.36 -7.33
N TRP A 492 -28.20 3.90 -6.54
CA TRP A 492 -28.47 3.41 -5.18
C TRP A 492 -29.10 4.48 -4.29
N MET A 493 -28.57 5.71 -4.30
CA MET A 493 -29.06 6.80 -3.46
C MET A 493 -30.46 7.28 -3.89
N LYS A 494 -30.76 7.24 -5.20
CA LYS A 494 -32.10 7.50 -5.73
C LYS A 494 -33.14 6.55 -5.13
N ASP A 495 -32.80 5.28 -4.97
CA ASP A 495 -33.69 4.26 -4.43
C ASP A 495 -33.71 4.23 -2.89
N ALA A 496 -32.54 4.26 -2.25
CA ALA A 496 -32.38 4.10 -0.81
C ALA A 496 -32.60 5.40 -0.02
N MET A 497 -32.26 6.56 -0.59
CA MET A 497 -32.29 7.88 0.06
C MET A 497 -32.92 8.96 -0.83
N PRO A 498 -34.14 8.77 -1.37
CA PRO A 498 -34.70 9.60 -2.45
C PRO A 498 -34.79 11.10 -2.11
N LYS A 499 -35.05 11.44 -0.85
CA LYS A 499 -35.10 12.85 -0.41
C LYS A 499 -33.74 13.52 -0.41
N VAL A 500 -32.69 12.77 -0.02
CA VAL A 500 -31.32 13.28 -0.02
C VAL A 500 -30.82 13.38 -1.46
N TYR A 501 -31.10 12.36 -2.28
CA TYR A 501 -30.81 12.37 -3.71
C TYR A 501 -31.42 13.57 -4.42
N GLN A 502 -32.72 13.84 -4.21
CA GLN A 502 -33.41 14.98 -4.84
C GLN A 502 -32.76 16.32 -4.50
N LYS A 503 -32.38 16.53 -3.23
CA LYS A 503 -31.67 17.76 -2.82
C LYS A 503 -30.28 17.85 -3.47
N ALA A 504 -29.58 16.72 -3.58
CA ALA A 504 -28.24 16.70 -4.15
C ALA A 504 -28.25 16.99 -5.65
N ILE A 505 -29.16 16.38 -6.43
CA ILE A 505 -29.26 16.66 -7.87
C ILE A 505 -29.67 18.10 -8.16
N GLU A 506 -30.55 18.70 -7.34
CA GLU A 506 -30.91 20.12 -7.45
C GLU A 506 -29.72 21.03 -7.15
N ARG A 507 -28.97 20.73 -6.08
CA ARG A 507 -27.77 21.48 -5.67
C ARG A 507 -26.65 21.41 -6.71
N LEU A 508 -26.41 20.23 -7.28
CA LEU A 508 -25.33 19.97 -8.24
C LEU A 508 -25.72 20.25 -9.70
N ALA A 509 -26.99 20.61 -9.93
CA ALA A 509 -27.60 20.69 -11.25
C ALA A 509 -27.34 19.43 -12.10
N LEU A 510 -27.41 18.25 -11.45
CA LEU A 510 -27.08 16.96 -12.06
C LEU A 510 -28.29 16.40 -12.84
N GLY A 511 -28.10 16.12 -14.11
CA GLY A 511 -29.13 15.51 -14.97
C GLY A 511 -28.90 14.01 -15.19
N ASP A 512 -29.98 13.27 -15.50
CA ASP A 512 -29.90 11.83 -15.81
C ASP A 512 -28.95 11.54 -17.01
N GLU A 513 -28.87 12.45 -18.00
CA GLU A 513 -27.95 12.33 -19.14
C GLU A 513 -26.47 12.41 -18.72
N GLU A 514 -26.15 13.26 -17.74
CA GLU A 514 -24.79 13.40 -17.22
C GLU A 514 -24.37 12.12 -16.49
N ILE A 515 -25.23 11.58 -15.62
CA ILE A 515 -24.98 10.30 -14.93
C ILE A 515 -24.81 9.16 -15.94
N LEU A 516 -25.62 9.12 -16.99
CA LEU A 516 -25.49 8.12 -18.06
C LEU A 516 -24.16 8.25 -18.79
N SER A 517 -23.70 9.48 -19.03
CA SER A 517 -22.40 9.73 -19.68
C SER A 517 -21.23 9.18 -18.87
N PHE A 518 -21.34 9.14 -17.53
CA PHE A 518 -20.32 8.54 -16.67
C PHE A 518 -20.20 7.04 -16.95
N ALA A 519 -21.32 6.32 -16.96
CA ALA A 519 -21.33 4.88 -17.26
C ALA A 519 -20.82 4.58 -18.68
N GLN A 520 -21.18 5.40 -19.67
CA GLN A 520 -20.72 5.25 -21.06
C GLN A 520 -19.21 5.46 -21.19
N ALA A 521 -18.66 6.50 -20.54
CA ALA A 521 -17.22 6.77 -20.57
C ALA A 521 -16.43 5.66 -19.82
N ALA A 522 -16.96 5.14 -18.72
CA ALA A 522 -16.37 4.02 -17.99
C ALA A 522 -16.28 2.75 -18.85
N GLU A 523 -17.38 2.39 -19.53
CA GLU A 523 -17.44 1.21 -20.41
C GLU A 523 -16.54 1.37 -21.64
N ALA A 524 -16.46 2.57 -22.21
CA ALA A 524 -15.66 2.85 -23.39
C ALA A 524 -14.19 3.14 -23.10
N MET A 525 -13.76 3.19 -21.83
CA MET A 525 -12.41 3.59 -21.45
C MET A 525 -11.35 2.78 -22.20
N TYR A 526 -10.36 3.48 -22.77
CA TYR A 526 -9.23 2.85 -23.42
C TYR A 526 -8.28 2.29 -22.37
N ILE A 527 -8.05 0.98 -22.40
CA ILE A 527 -7.08 0.29 -21.54
C ILE A 527 -5.94 -0.20 -22.44
N PRO A 528 -4.72 0.36 -22.32
CA PRO A 528 -3.60 -0.02 -23.18
C PRO A 528 -3.24 -1.50 -22.99
N PHE A 529 -3.09 -2.21 -24.10
CA PHE A 529 -2.69 -3.62 -24.14
C PHE A 529 -1.80 -3.88 -25.34
N ASP A 530 -0.62 -4.43 -25.08
CA ASP A 530 0.33 -4.84 -26.11
C ASP A 530 0.10 -6.30 -26.49
N LYS A 531 -0.17 -6.55 -27.77
CA LYS A 531 -0.50 -7.88 -28.26
C LYS A 531 0.71 -8.79 -28.48
N GLU A 532 1.90 -8.22 -28.64
CA GLU A 532 3.10 -9.01 -28.87
C GLU A 532 3.64 -9.55 -27.54
N LEU A 533 3.74 -8.67 -26.55
CA LEU A 533 4.18 -9.00 -25.20
C LEU A 533 3.06 -9.60 -24.33
N GLN A 534 1.79 -9.43 -24.72
CA GLN A 534 0.60 -9.89 -23.97
C GLN A 534 0.54 -9.32 -22.55
N ILE A 535 0.90 -8.03 -22.43
CA ILE A 535 0.88 -7.25 -21.19
C ILE A 535 0.07 -5.96 -21.38
N HIS A 536 -0.34 -5.34 -20.27
CA HIS A 536 -0.90 -4.01 -20.31
C HIS A 536 0.27 -3.01 -20.33
N ALA A 537 0.32 -2.14 -21.35
CA ALA A 537 1.35 -1.11 -21.40
C ALA A 537 1.05 -0.02 -20.35
N GLN A 538 2.07 0.54 -19.69
CA GLN A 538 1.87 1.57 -18.68
C GLN A 538 1.20 2.83 -19.24
N ASP A 539 1.54 3.19 -20.47
CA ASP A 539 0.98 4.31 -21.23
C ASP A 539 1.24 4.06 -22.72
N ASP A 540 0.74 4.95 -23.59
CA ASP A 540 0.89 4.83 -25.05
C ASP A 540 2.35 4.85 -25.54
N ARG A 541 3.31 5.32 -24.73
CA ARG A 541 4.72 5.52 -25.10
C ARG A 541 5.69 4.59 -24.40
N PHE A 542 5.42 4.12 -23.19
CA PHE A 542 6.40 3.43 -22.32
C PHE A 542 7.22 2.34 -23.02
N LEU A 543 6.56 1.44 -23.76
CA LEU A 543 7.21 0.32 -24.45
C LEU A 543 8.15 0.76 -25.58
N THR A 544 8.04 1.98 -26.07
CA THR A 544 8.93 2.55 -27.11
C THR A 544 10.20 3.18 -26.54
N LEU A 545 10.27 3.39 -25.22
CA LEU A 545 11.40 4.03 -24.56
C LEU A 545 12.64 3.12 -24.55
N GLN A 546 13.81 3.72 -24.45
CA GLN A 546 15.07 2.97 -24.37
C GLN A 546 15.27 2.40 -22.95
N GLU A 547 15.83 1.21 -22.82
CA GLU A 547 16.29 0.72 -21.52
C GLU A 547 17.53 1.48 -21.04
N TRP A 548 17.75 1.50 -19.73
CA TRP A 548 18.96 2.07 -19.17
C TRP A 548 20.17 1.23 -19.56
N ASP A 549 21.12 1.84 -20.27
CA ASP A 549 22.34 1.18 -20.74
C ASP A 549 23.46 1.40 -19.71
N GLU A 550 23.63 0.44 -18.80
CA GLU A 550 24.65 0.51 -17.75
C GLU A 550 26.09 0.50 -18.30
N GLU A 551 26.35 -0.18 -19.41
CA GLU A 551 27.68 -0.21 -20.02
C GLU A 551 28.09 1.19 -20.49
N LYS A 552 27.14 1.95 -21.06
CA LYS A 552 27.39 3.32 -21.55
C LYS A 552 27.28 4.39 -20.48
N LYS A 553 26.40 4.21 -19.49
CA LYS A 553 26.04 5.27 -18.52
C LYS A 553 26.52 5.02 -17.09
N GLY A 554 27.00 3.82 -16.81
CA GLY A 554 27.25 3.34 -15.46
C GLY A 554 25.96 2.93 -14.74
N PRO A 555 26.10 2.42 -13.50
CA PRO A 555 24.95 2.06 -12.66
C PRO A 555 24.09 3.28 -12.36
N ILE A 556 22.80 3.05 -12.11
CA ILE A 556 21.86 4.10 -11.73
C ILE A 556 22.25 4.67 -10.36
N ARG A 557 22.25 6.00 -10.25
CA ARG A 557 22.45 6.72 -8.98
C ARG A 557 21.09 7.08 -8.38
N HIS A 558 20.77 6.47 -7.26
CA HIS A 558 19.52 6.67 -6.54
C HIS A 558 19.62 7.80 -5.49
N PRO A 559 18.52 8.50 -5.20
CA PRO A 559 17.29 8.53 -5.99
C PRO A 559 17.53 9.32 -7.30
N MET A 560 16.89 8.91 -8.39
CA MET A 560 17.25 9.43 -9.71
C MET A 560 16.97 10.92 -9.88
N LEU A 561 15.89 11.43 -9.30
CA LEU A 561 15.51 12.86 -9.36
C LEU A 561 16.58 13.80 -8.80
N LEU A 562 17.41 13.32 -7.86
CA LEU A 562 18.51 14.12 -7.28
C LEU A 562 19.80 14.03 -8.09
N ASN A 563 19.92 13.06 -8.99
CA ASN A 563 21.15 12.72 -9.70
C ASN A 563 21.08 12.93 -11.22
N TYR A 564 19.88 13.01 -11.78
CA TYR A 564 19.63 13.13 -13.21
C TYR A 564 18.54 14.16 -13.49
N HIS A 565 18.71 14.91 -14.58
CA HIS A 565 17.69 15.83 -15.06
C HIS A 565 16.44 15.05 -15.53
N PRO A 566 15.20 15.56 -15.35
CA PRO A 566 13.98 14.88 -15.81
C PRO A 566 14.01 14.45 -17.27
N LEU A 567 14.58 15.26 -18.17
CA LEU A 567 14.79 14.88 -19.57
C LEU A 567 15.64 13.63 -19.78
N VAL A 568 16.53 13.27 -18.85
CA VAL A 568 17.27 12.01 -18.87
C VAL A 568 16.36 10.89 -18.37
N ILE A 569 15.62 11.11 -17.29
CA ILE A 569 14.75 10.10 -16.69
C ILE A 569 13.61 9.72 -17.67
N TYR A 570 12.82 10.69 -18.12
CA TYR A 570 11.56 10.50 -18.88
C TYR A 570 11.72 9.90 -20.28
N ARG A 571 12.95 9.61 -20.73
CA ARG A 571 13.21 8.96 -22.03
C ARG A 571 13.65 7.50 -21.91
N HIS A 572 13.70 6.97 -20.69
CA HIS A 572 14.04 5.56 -20.44
C HIS A 572 12.88 4.80 -19.84
N ARG A 573 12.88 3.48 -20.01
CA ARG A 573 12.00 2.55 -19.30
C ARG A 573 12.45 2.43 -17.84
N LEU A 574 12.02 3.37 -17.02
CA LEU A 574 12.31 3.45 -15.60
C LEU A 574 11.04 3.88 -14.88
N ILE A 575 10.74 3.21 -13.77
CA ILE A 575 9.52 3.42 -13.00
C ILE A 575 9.92 3.80 -11.59
N LYS A 576 9.51 4.99 -11.12
CA LYS A 576 9.82 5.45 -9.76
C LYS A 576 9.20 4.55 -8.69
N GLN A 577 7.95 4.15 -8.94
CA GLN A 577 7.08 3.43 -8.01
C GLN A 577 5.95 2.72 -8.76
N ALA A 578 5.31 1.73 -8.13
CA ALA A 578 4.24 0.95 -8.75
C ALA A 578 3.13 1.83 -9.36
N ASP A 579 2.90 1.64 -10.67
CA ASP A 579 1.89 2.34 -11.47
C ASP A 579 0.90 1.31 -12.07
N THR A 580 1.33 0.59 -13.11
CA THR A 580 0.54 -0.52 -13.70
C THR A 580 0.21 -1.60 -12.67
N ILE A 581 1.19 -1.94 -11.83
CA ILE A 581 1.02 -2.94 -10.78
C ILE A 581 0.05 -2.46 -9.70
N LEU A 582 0.05 -1.16 -9.37
CA LEU A 582 -0.90 -0.61 -8.40
C LEU A 582 -2.34 -0.72 -8.91
N ALA A 583 -2.58 -0.48 -10.21
CA ALA A 583 -3.90 -0.67 -10.83
C ALA A 583 -4.37 -2.12 -10.66
N MET A 584 -3.46 -3.08 -10.86
CA MET A 584 -3.76 -4.51 -10.72
C MET A 584 -3.97 -4.95 -9.28
N VAL A 585 -3.34 -4.29 -8.31
CA VAL A 585 -3.59 -4.55 -6.88
C VAL A 585 -4.97 -4.03 -6.47
N LEU A 586 -5.27 -2.76 -6.77
CA LEU A 586 -6.52 -2.11 -6.35
C LEU A 586 -7.75 -2.63 -7.12
N GLN A 587 -7.59 -2.96 -8.40
CA GLN A 587 -8.66 -3.42 -9.29
C GLN A 587 -8.42 -4.84 -9.81
N SER A 588 -7.86 -5.71 -8.95
CA SER A 588 -7.47 -7.09 -9.29
C SER A 588 -8.51 -7.91 -10.07
N HIS A 589 -9.80 -7.75 -9.77
CA HIS A 589 -10.91 -8.43 -10.44
C HIS A 589 -11.08 -8.09 -11.93
N ARG A 590 -10.48 -6.98 -12.41
CA ARG A 590 -10.51 -6.57 -13.82
C ARG A 590 -9.44 -7.24 -14.68
N PHE A 591 -8.47 -7.89 -14.05
CA PHE A 591 -7.34 -8.52 -14.72
C PHE A 591 -7.36 -10.02 -14.44
N THR A 592 -7.12 -10.84 -15.46
CA THR A 592 -6.92 -12.27 -15.26
C THR A 592 -5.62 -12.53 -14.50
N TRP A 593 -5.54 -13.66 -13.80
CA TRP A 593 -4.38 -13.97 -12.97
C TRP A 593 -3.08 -14.00 -13.77
N TYR A 594 -3.09 -14.59 -14.97
CA TYR A 594 -1.90 -14.67 -15.84
C TYR A 594 -1.50 -13.31 -16.43
N HIS A 595 -2.43 -12.38 -16.66
CA HIS A 595 -2.05 -11.00 -17.01
C HIS A 595 -1.34 -10.33 -15.84
N ARG A 596 -1.86 -10.45 -14.61
CA ARG A 596 -1.18 -9.88 -13.43
C ARG A 596 0.24 -10.42 -13.27
N ARG A 597 0.43 -11.74 -13.44
CA ARG A 597 1.75 -12.37 -13.39
C ARG A 597 2.71 -11.84 -14.45
N ARG A 598 2.31 -11.81 -15.72
CA ARG A 598 3.15 -11.31 -16.82
C ARG A 598 3.56 -9.85 -16.61
N ASN A 599 2.61 -9.02 -16.19
CA ASN A 599 2.87 -7.59 -15.94
C ASN A 599 3.78 -7.41 -14.72
N PHE A 600 3.56 -8.13 -13.62
CA PHE A 600 4.45 -8.08 -12.45
C PHE A 600 5.89 -8.42 -12.82
N LEU A 601 6.13 -9.57 -13.45
CA LEU A 601 7.46 -10.00 -13.89
C LEU A 601 8.10 -9.04 -14.92
N TYR A 602 7.27 -8.32 -15.69
CA TYR A 602 7.76 -7.35 -16.67
C TYR A 602 8.15 -6.02 -16.01
N TYR A 603 7.33 -5.49 -15.10
CA TYR A 603 7.50 -4.14 -14.55
C TYR A 603 8.38 -4.09 -13.30
N GLU A 604 8.46 -5.16 -12.53
CA GLU A 604 9.29 -5.25 -11.32
C GLU A 604 10.74 -4.85 -11.64
N ARG A 605 11.34 -5.41 -12.69
CA ARG A 605 12.72 -5.11 -13.12
C ARG A 605 13.00 -3.66 -13.53
N TYR A 606 11.97 -2.87 -13.86
CA TYR A 606 12.12 -1.46 -14.22
C TYR A 606 11.78 -0.52 -13.06
N THR A 607 11.27 -1.06 -11.95
CA THR A 607 10.87 -0.28 -10.78
C THR A 607 12.09 0.00 -9.90
N THR A 608 12.41 1.28 -9.71
CA THR A 608 13.63 1.71 -9.01
C THR A 608 13.51 1.67 -7.49
N GLY A 609 12.29 1.70 -6.95
CA GLY A 609 12.07 1.78 -5.50
C GLY A 609 12.36 3.17 -4.90
N ASP A 610 12.58 4.21 -5.72
CA ASP A 610 12.93 5.56 -5.24
C ASP A 610 11.83 6.25 -4.41
N SER A 611 10.64 5.64 -4.35
CA SER A 611 9.53 6.04 -3.48
C SER A 611 9.25 4.99 -2.42
N SER A 612 9.09 5.41 -1.17
CA SER A 612 8.74 4.52 -0.06
C SER A 612 7.37 3.84 -0.21
N LEU A 613 6.56 4.30 -1.18
CA LEU A 613 5.26 3.74 -1.54
C LEU A 613 5.38 2.42 -2.32
N SER A 614 6.51 2.18 -3.00
CA SER A 614 6.63 1.13 -4.01
C SER A 614 6.61 -0.28 -3.42
N ALA A 615 7.42 -0.53 -2.38
CA ALA A 615 7.66 -1.87 -1.85
C ALA A 615 6.35 -2.56 -1.39
N ALA A 616 5.46 -1.86 -0.69
CA ALA A 616 4.21 -2.45 -0.23
C ALA A 616 3.33 -2.99 -1.37
N VAL A 617 3.25 -2.25 -2.49
CA VAL A 617 2.46 -2.66 -3.65
C VAL A 617 3.11 -3.85 -4.36
N GLN A 618 4.44 -3.83 -4.51
CA GLN A 618 5.17 -4.96 -5.07
C GLN A 618 5.03 -6.22 -4.21
N ALA A 619 5.05 -6.08 -2.89
CA ALA A 619 4.83 -7.18 -1.97
C ALA A 619 3.45 -7.82 -2.18
N VAL A 620 2.37 -7.01 -2.18
CA VAL A 620 1.00 -7.51 -2.42
C VAL A 620 0.89 -8.18 -3.79
N ALA A 621 1.46 -7.58 -4.84
CA ALA A 621 1.44 -8.12 -6.18
C ALA A 621 2.18 -9.46 -6.29
N ALA A 622 3.33 -9.60 -5.63
CA ALA A 622 4.11 -10.83 -5.58
C ALA A 622 3.33 -11.99 -4.93
N TYR A 623 2.71 -11.75 -3.78
CA TYR A 623 1.78 -12.72 -3.17
C TYR A 623 0.60 -13.02 -4.10
N ASP A 624 0.09 -12.01 -4.82
CA ASP A 624 -1.05 -12.19 -5.71
C ASP A 624 -0.78 -13.20 -6.83
N VAL A 625 0.47 -13.26 -7.29
CA VAL A 625 0.95 -14.09 -8.41
C VAL A 625 1.81 -15.28 -7.94
N ASN A 626 1.67 -15.67 -6.67
CA ASN A 626 2.31 -16.81 -6.03
C ASN A 626 3.85 -16.76 -6.05
N LEU A 627 4.43 -15.62 -5.65
CA LEU A 627 5.86 -15.40 -5.43
C LEU A 627 6.12 -14.91 -3.98
N PRO A 628 5.84 -15.74 -2.96
CA PRO A 628 5.86 -15.32 -1.56
C PRO A 628 7.24 -14.88 -1.06
N GLU A 629 8.34 -15.43 -1.60
CA GLU A 629 9.71 -15.06 -1.20
C GLU A 629 10.00 -13.60 -1.56
N ILE A 630 9.70 -13.20 -2.80
CA ILE A 630 9.79 -11.80 -3.26
C ILE A 630 8.84 -10.92 -2.45
N GLY A 631 7.64 -11.42 -2.17
CA GLY A 631 6.66 -10.72 -1.34
C GLY A 631 7.18 -10.41 0.07
N LEU A 632 7.89 -11.36 0.69
CA LEU A 632 8.48 -11.19 2.02
C LEU A 632 9.67 -10.22 2.02
N GLU A 633 10.49 -10.21 0.97
CA GLU A 633 11.58 -9.24 0.81
C GLU A 633 11.06 -7.80 0.80
N TYR A 634 10.04 -7.52 -0.01
CA TYR A 634 9.42 -6.20 -0.06
C TYR A 634 8.62 -5.86 1.21
N LEU A 635 8.03 -6.85 1.90
CA LEU A 635 7.42 -6.62 3.22
C LEU A 635 8.47 -6.09 4.21
N ARG A 636 9.66 -6.69 4.23
CA ARG A 636 10.76 -6.25 5.10
C ARG A 636 11.21 -4.85 4.73
N GLU A 637 11.36 -4.55 3.44
CA GLU A 637 11.71 -3.20 2.98
C GLU A 637 10.70 -2.14 3.45
N THR A 638 9.40 -2.37 3.26
CA THR A 638 8.38 -1.39 3.66
C THR A 638 8.21 -1.30 5.18
N ALA A 639 8.29 -2.41 5.90
CA ALA A 639 8.11 -2.44 7.35
C ALA A 639 9.30 -1.83 8.10
N LEU A 640 10.54 -2.07 7.62
CA LEU A 640 11.78 -1.61 8.25
C LEU A 640 12.28 -0.27 7.70
N MET A 641 11.61 0.30 6.70
CA MET A 641 11.94 1.57 6.02
C MET A 641 12.56 2.60 6.95
N ASP A 642 11.87 2.93 8.04
CA ASP A 642 12.32 3.95 8.98
C ASP A 642 13.27 3.41 10.04
N ILE A 643 13.02 2.23 10.62
CA ILE A 643 13.88 1.68 11.68
C ILE A 643 15.30 1.42 11.16
N ALA A 644 15.43 0.94 9.92
CA ALA A 644 16.69 0.66 9.25
C ALA A 644 17.21 1.84 8.38
N ASP A 645 16.47 2.95 8.29
CA ASP A 645 16.79 4.14 7.46
C ASP A 645 17.17 3.78 6.02
N LEU A 646 16.37 2.92 5.37
CA LEU A 646 16.71 2.31 4.07
C LEU A 646 16.87 3.37 2.96
N HIS A 647 16.12 4.46 3.06
CA HIS A 647 16.18 5.60 2.12
C HIS A 647 17.15 6.71 2.57
N GLN A 648 17.83 6.56 3.71
CA GLN A 648 18.82 7.50 4.27
C GLN A 648 18.29 8.94 4.45
N ASN A 649 16.99 9.05 4.71
CA ASN A 649 16.27 10.31 4.82
C ASN A 649 15.22 10.28 5.95
N THR A 650 15.24 9.27 6.82
CA THR A 650 14.35 9.24 8.01
C THR A 650 14.66 10.40 8.96
N LYS A 651 15.84 11.03 8.87
CA LYS A 651 16.17 12.30 9.54
C LYS A 651 15.16 13.43 9.28
N ASP A 652 14.46 13.41 8.14
CA ASP A 652 13.49 14.43 7.74
C ASP A 652 12.05 14.12 8.20
N GLY A 653 11.86 12.97 8.84
CA GLY A 653 10.59 12.44 9.34
C GLY A 653 10.29 11.04 8.80
N LEU A 654 9.40 10.34 9.49
CA LEU A 654 9.00 8.96 9.22
C LEU A 654 8.06 8.85 8.00
N HIS A 655 8.05 7.72 7.28
CA HIS A 655 7.32 7.54 6.02
C HIS A 655 5.92 6.94 6.25
N THR A 656 4.89 7.78 6.39
CA THR A 656 3.54 7.31 6.76
C THR A 656 2.92 6.36 5.74
N ALA A 657 3.15 6.56 4.44
CA ALA A 657 2.66 5.65 3.41
C ALA A 657 3.31 4.26 3.49
N ALA A 658 4.61 4.17 3.79
CA ALA A 658 5.32 2.89 3.97
C ALA A 658 4.81 2.16 5.22
N MET A 659 4.62 2.89 6.32
CA MET A 659 4.02 2.33 7.53
C MET A 659 2.66 1.69 7.24
N ALA A 660 1.80 2.39 6.51
CA ALA A 660 0.47 1.88 6.17
C ALA A 660 0.55 0.73 5.17
N GLY A 661 1.50 0.81 4.23
CA GLY A 661 1.87 -0.24 3.29
C GLY A 661 2.29 -1.56 3.96
N SER A 662 2.95 -1.51 5.12
CA SER A 662 3.30 -2.71 5.89
C SER A 662 2.06 -3.48 6.37
N TRP A 663 1.02 -2.77 6.82
CA TRP A 663 -0.28 -3.38 7.14
C TRP A 663 -0.97 -3.92 5.89
N MET A 664 -1.00 -3.14 4.80
CA MET A 664 -1.59 -3.59 3.53
C MET A 664 -0.95 -4.89 3.03
N THR A 665 0.36 -5.05 3.16
CA THR A 665 1.08 -6.25 2.72
C THR A 665 0.65 -7.50 3.48
N LEU A 666 0.44 -7.39 4.79
CA LEU A 666 -0.02 -8.52 5.62
C LEU A 666 -1.47 -8.89 5.30
N ILE A 667 -2.32 -7.89 5.11
CA ILE A 667 -3.76 -8.11 4.93
C ILE A 667 -4.09 -8.45 3.47
N TYR A 668 -3.69 -7.61 2.52
CA TYR A 668 -3.94 -7.82 1.09
C TYR A 668 -3.00 -8.84 0.45
N GLY A 669 -1.75 -8.94 0.89
CA GLY A 669 -0.78 -9.92 0.37
C GLY A 669 -0.95 -11.28 1.05
N ILE A 670 -0.43 -11.41 2.28
CA ILE A 670 -0.32 -12.69 3.00
C ILE A 670 -1.69 -13.29 3.33
N ALA A 671 -2.64 -12.53 3.87
CA ALA A 671 -3.99 -13.04 4.12
C ALA A 671 -4.83 -13.13 2.83
N GLY A 672 -4.36 -12.52 1.73
CA GLY A 672 -5.05 -12.47 0.45
C GLY A 672 -6.43 -11.81 0.54
N TYR A 673 -6.62 -10.84 1.44
CA TYR A 673 -7.91 -10.20 1.66
C TYR A 673 -8.33 -9.35 0.46
N ARG A 674 -9.55 -9.51 -0.04
CA ARG A 674 -10.20 -8.56 -0.95
C ARG A 674 -11.67 -8.39 -0.56
N LEU A 675 -12.23 -7.21 -0.78
CA LEU A 675 -13.67 -6.98 -0.70
C LEU A 675 -14.25 -6.93 -2.11
N GLN A 676 -14.97 -7.96 -2.52
CA GLN A 676 -15.59 -8.03 -3.84
C GLN A 676 -17.09 -8.23 -3.68
N ASN A 677 -17.90 -7.34 -4.29
CA ASN A 677 -19.36 -7.38 -4.20
C ASN A 677 -19.89 -7.50 -2.76
N GLN A 678 -19.32 -6.75 -1.82
CA GLN A 678 -19.63 -6.82 -0.38
C GLN A 678 -19.29 -8.16 0.31
N VAL A 679 -18.50 -9.04 -0.32
CA VAL A 679 -18.08 -10.32 0.26
C VAL A 679 -16.56 -10.29 0.52
N PRO A 680 -16.13 -10.30 1.79
CA PRO A 680 -14.74 -10.50 2.16
C PRO A 680 -14.24 -11.84 1.65
N THR A 681 -13.16 -11.83 0.88
CA THR A 681 -12.50 -13.02 0.34
C THR A 681 -11.08 -13.08 0.89
N PHE A 682 -10.63 -14.26 1.28
CA PHE A 682 -9.30 -14.51 1.82
C PHE A 682 -8.61 -15.64 1.05
N ARG A 683 -7.32 -15.44 0.75
CA ARG A 683 -6.45 -16.44 0.14
C ARG A 683 -5.12 -16.48 0.91
N PRO A 684 -5.10 -17.15 2.08
CA PRO A 684 -3.93 -17.13 2.95
C PRO A 684 -2.70 -17.79 2.30
N ASN A 685 -1.53 -17.16 2.43
CA ASN A 685 -0.23 -17.67 2.02
C ASN A 685 0.80 -17.26 3.09
N LEU A 686 0.84 -18.03 4.19
CA LEU A 686 1.68 -17.75 5.35
C LEU A 686 3.17 -17.98 5.01
N PRO A 687 4.08 -17.04 5.30
CA PRO A 687 5.51 -17.23 5.05
C PRO A 687 6.09 -18.43 5.79
N GLU A 688 7.13 -19.05 5.21
CA GLU A 688 7.85 -20.13 5.87
C GLU A 688 8.48 -19.64 7.18
N GLY A 689 8.39 -20.46 8.23
CA GLY A 689 8.91 -20.14 9.57
C GLY A 689 7.98 -19.30 10.45
N TRP A 690 6.85 -18.82 9.92
CA TRP A 690 5.83 -18.16 10.74
C TRP A 690 4.87 -19.19 11.34
N ASP A 691 4.66 -19.10 12.65
CA ASP A 691 3.69 -19.93 13.37
C ASP A 691 2.26 -19.41 13.19
N GLU A 692 2.10 -18.08 13.12
CA GLU A 692 0.78 -17.43 13.11
C GLU A 692 0.80 -16.01 12.53
N LEU A 693 -0.27 -15.67 11.81
CA LEU A 693 -0.71 -14.29 11.55
C LEU A 693 -2.14 -14.10 12.09
N SER A 694 -2.38 -13.12 12.96
CA SER A 694 -3.72 -12.82 13.51
C SER A 694 -4.04 -11.33 13.48
N PHE A 695 -5.28 -10.97 13.13
CA PHE A 695 -5.73 -9.58 13.01
C PHE A 695 -7.26 -9.44 13.08
N HIS A 696 -7.73 -8.20 13.09
CA HIS A 696 -9.15 -7.83 13.14
C HIS A 696 -9.55 -6.92 11.97
N LEU A 697 -10.72 -7.17 11.37
CA LEU A 697 -11.33 -6.32 10.34
C LEU A 697 -12.78 -6.01 10.71
N ARG A 698 -13.16 -4.73 10.78
CA ARG A 698 -14.55 -4.31 10.99
C ARG A 698 -15.34 -4.32 9.68
N TYR A 699 -16.61 -4.70 9.77
CA TYR A 699 -17.65 -4.57 8.75
C TYR A 699 -18.96 -4.13 9.42
N GLY A 700 -19.40 -2.90 9.17
CA GLY A 700 -20.51 -2.27 9.88
C GLY A 700 -20.28 -2.31 11.39
N GLN A 701 -21.15 -3.03 12.09
CA GLN A 701 -21.06 -3.23 13.55
C GLN A 701 -20.29 -4.51 13.96
N SER A 702 -19.95 -5.39 13.01
CA SER A 702 -19.27 -6.65 13.28
C SER A 702 -17.75 -6.51 13.16
N VAL A 703 -17.01 -7.23 14.00
CA VAL A 703 -15.56 -7.39 13.89
C VAL A 703 -15.23 -8.84 13.57
N LEU A 704 -14.63 -9.06 12.39
CA LEU A 704 -14.08 -10.33 11.98
C LEU A 704 -12.65 -10.47 12.53
N THR A 705 -12.45 -11.44 13.42
CA THR A 705 -11.13 -11.91 13.82
C THR A 705 -10.68 -13.02 12.88
N VAL A 706 -9.47 -12.88 12.34
CA VAL A 706 -8.84 -13.86 11.46
C VAL A 706 -7.55 -14.32 12.11
N GLN A 707 -7.37 -15.63 12.24
CA GLN A 707 -6.13 -16.25 12.70
C GLN A 707 -5.69 -17.28 11.66
N ILE A 708 -4.49 -17.14 11.13
CA ILE A 708 -3.90 -17.99 10.10
C ILE A 708 -2.70 -18.69 10.74
N THR A 709 -2.69 -20.01 10.69
CA THR A 709 -1.53 -20.85 11.06
C THR A 709 -1.12 -21.67 9.84
N GLU A 710 -0.06 -22.48 9.92
CA GLU A 710 0.30 -23.36 8.80
C GLU A 710 -0.82 -24.36 8.42
N GLU A 711 -1.55 -24.86 9.43
CA GLU A 711 -2.53 -25.94 9.26
C GLU A 711 -3.96 -25.43 9.09
N GLU A 712 -4.38 -24.49 9.93
CA GLU A 712 -5.77 -24.02 10.00
C GLU A 712 -5.89 -22.49 10.01
N THR A 713 -6.88 -21.98 9.27
CA THR A 713 -7.36 -20.61 9.36
C THR A 713 -8.69 -20.59 10.10
N THR A 714 -8.75 -19.77 11.15
CA THR A 714 -9.95 -19.55 11.95
C THR A 714 -10.53 -18.18 11.66
N TYR A 715 -11.83 -18.15 11.40
CA TYR A 715 -12.62 -16.93 11.27
C TYR A 715 -13.63 -16.87 12.41
N ARG A 716 -13.78 -15.72 13.06
CA ARG A 716 -14.81 -15.52 14.10
C ARG A 716 -15.33 -14.10 14.06
N THR A 717 -16.64 -13.92 14.13
CA THR A 717 -17.24 -12.59 14.34
C THR A 717 -17.53 -12.39 15.82
N ASP A 718 -17.49 -11.15 16.30
CA ASP A 718 -17.89 -10.80 17.66
C ASP A 718 -19.42 -10.70 17.84
N THR A 719 -20.12 -10.42 16.74
CA THR A 719 -21.57 -10.26 16.68
C THR A 719 -22.10 -10.74 15.33
N GLY A 720 -23.34 -11.23 15.33
CA GLY A 720 -24.06 -11.57 14.10
C GLY A 720 -23.41 -12.66 13.26
N THR A 721 -23.72 -12.65 11.96
CA THR A 721 -23.15 -13.58 10.97
C THR A 721 -22.63 -12.81 9.76
N LEU A 722 -21.46 -13.20 9.26
CA LEU A 722 -20.84 -12.62 8.08
C LEU A 722 -20.61 -13.69 7.01
N SER A 723 -21.01 -13.39 5.77
CA SER A 723 -20.67 -14.21 4.61
C SER A 723 -19.29 -13.83 4.11
N ILE A 724 -18.38 -14.80 4.07
CA ILE A 724 -17.02 -14.61 3.55
C ILE A 724 -16.71 -15.70 2.51
N ARG A 725 -15.58 -15.57 1.82
CA ARG A 725 -14.98 -16.65 1.03
C ARG A 725 -13.57 -16.94 1.52
N HIS A 726 -13.26 -18.22 1.67
CA HIS A 726 -11.89 -18.71 1.83
C HIS A 726 -11.53 -19.42 0.53
N ARG A 727 -10.71 -18.77 -0.29
CA ARG A 727 -10.50 -19.14 -1.69
C ARG A 727 -11.85 -19.27 -2.40
N SER A 728 -12.10 -20.39 -3.07
CA SER A 728 -13.36 -20.62 -3.76
C SER A 728 -14.46 -21.19 -2.84
N THR A 729 -14.20 -21.37 -1.53
CA THR A 729 -15.18 -21.87 -0.55
C THR A 729 -15.97 -20.72 0.08
N PRO A 730 -17.30 -20.62 -0.16
CA PRO A 730 -18.14 -19.70 0.61
C PRO A 730 -18.33 -20.21 2.04
N LEU A 731 -18.23 -19.32 3.02
CA LEU A 731 -18.40 -19.60 4.44
C LEU A 731 -19.38 -18.61 5.07
N THR A 732 -20.15 -19.06 6.05
CA THR A 732 -20.92 -18.21 6.94
C THR A 732 -20.30 -18.27 8.33
N VAL A 733 -19.74 -17.15 8.78
CA VAL A 733 -19.01 -17.05 10.04
C VAL A 733 -19.92 -16.40 11.07
N GLY A 734 -20.07 -17.01 12.23
CA GLY A 734 -20.73 -16.42 13.38
C GLY A 734 -19.83 -16.42 14.62
N GLU A 735 -20.43 -16.16 15.78
CA GLU A 735 -19.73 -16.07 17.07
C GLU A 735 -19.00 -17.37 17.48
N GLY A 736 -19.54 -18.53 17.08
CA GLY A 736 -18.90 -19.84 17.30
C GLY A 736 -17.63 -20.06 16.48
N GLY A 737 -17.38 -19.22 15.49
CA GLY A 737 -16.27 -19.30 14.56
C GLY A 737 -16.37 -20.45 13.55
N VAL A 738 -15.52 -20.40 12.54
CA VAL A 738 -15.34 -21.43 11.51
C VAL A 738 -13.85 -21.69 11.38
N ARG A 739 -13.47 -22.98 11.31
CA ARG A 739 -12.11 -23.42 11.01
C ARG A 739 -12.09 -24.07 9.63
N ILE A 740 -11.05 -23.80 8.87
CA ILE A 740 -10.80 -24.37 7.56
C ILE A 740 -9.29 -24.55 7.39
N LYS A 741 -8.87 -25.53 6.59
CA LYS A 741 -7.43 -25.73 6.30
C LYS A 741 -6.84 -24.46 5.70
N THR A 742 -5.65 -24.06 6.15
CA THR A 742 -4.94 -22.91 5.57
C THR A 742 -4.37 -23.26 4.21
N LYS A 743 -3.71 -24.42 4.10
CA LYS A 743 -3.27 -24.97 2.82
C LYS A 743 -4.50 -25.27 1.96
N ALA A 744 -4.38 -24.99 0.67
CA ALA A 744 -5.43 -25.27 -0.28
C ALA A 744 -5.79 -26.77 -0.27
N VAL A 745 -7.01 -27.09 -0.67
CA VAL A 745 -7.49 -28.47 -0.84
C VAL A 745 -7.87 -28.65 -2.30
N CYS A 746 -7.48 -29.77 -2.90
CA CYS A 746 -7.75 -30.00 -4.31
C CYS A 746 -9.26 -30.05 -4.58
N LYS A 747 -9.74 -29.21 -5.51
CA LYS A 747 -11.13 -29.15 -5.99
C LYS A 747 -11.25 -29.37 -7.49
N ALA A 748 -10.17 -29.23 -8.23
CA ALA A 748 -10.15 -29.50 -9.65
C ALA A 748 -8.87 -30.21 -10.09
N VAL A 749 -8.99 -31.07 -11.11
CA VAL A 749 -7.85 -31.67 -11.82
C VAL A 749 -7.93 -31.28 -13.29
N ILE A 750 -6.87 -30.65 -13.78
CA ILE A 750 -6.78 -30.12 -15.13
C ILE A 750 -5.77 -30.96 -15.90
N PHE A 751 -6.23 -31.57 -16.99
CA PHE A 751 -5.45 -32.51 -17.77
C PHE A 751 -4.94 -31.84 -19.05
N ASP A 752 -3.67 -32.05 -19.39
CA ASP A 752 -3.32 -31.99 -20.81
C ASP A 752 -4.04 -33.11 -21.59
N LEU A 753 -4.17 -32.93 -22.90
CA LEU A 753 -4.83 -33.91 -23.76
C LEU A 753 -3.85 -34.97 -24.27
N ASP A 754 -2.74 -34.52 -24.86
CA ASP A 754 -1.81 -35.35 -25.61
C ASP A 754 -0.81 -35.97 -24.64
N GLY A 755 -0.59 -37.28 -24.72
CA GLY A 755 0.30 -38.00 -23.79
C GLY A 755 -0.30 -38.28 -22.41
N VAL A 756 -1.42 -37.63 -22.04
CA VAL A 756 -2.14 -37.85 -20.78
C VAL A 756 -3.49 -38.54 -20.99
N ILE A 757 -4.36 -38.03 -21.87
CA ILE A 757 -5.68 -38.65 -22.16
C ILE A 757 -5.57 -39.65 -23.30
N THR A 758 -4.84 -39.28 -24.36
CA THR A 758 -4.62 -40.11 -25.54
C THR A 758 -3.23 -39.80 -26.12
N SER A 759 -2.67 -40.69 -26.93
CA SER A 759 -1.41 -40.41 -27.64
C SER A 759 -1.71 -40.03 -29.09
N THR A 760 -1.50 -38.76 -29.45
CA THR A 760 -1.65 -38.29 -30.83
C THR A 760 -0.33 -38.10 -31.59
N ASP A 761 0.82 -38.33 -30.93
CA ASP A 761 2.18 -38.20 -31.51
C ASP A 761 2.32 -38.89 -32.87
N GLY A 762 1.84 -40.13 -32.99
CA GLY A 762 1.92 -40.90 -34.22
C GLY A 762 1.07 -40.32 -35.36
N TYR A 763 -0.02 -39.61 -35.05
CA TYR A 763 -0.84 -38.91 -36.05
C TYR A 763 -0.17 -37.61 -36.49
N HIS A 764 0.46 -36.88 -35.56
CA HIS A 764 1.26 -35.70 -35.86
C HIS A 764 2.47 -36.04 -36.76
N TYR A 765 3.23 -37.07 -36.40
CA TYR A 765 4.36 -37.56 -37.21
C TYR A 765 3.93 -37.91 -38.63
N ARG A 766 2.86 -38.71 -38.79
CA ARG A 766 2.37 -39.11 -40.12
C ARG A 766 1.93 -37.90 -40.96
N ALA A 767 1.27 -36.93 -40.34
CA ALA A 767 0.82 -35.72 -41.06
C ALA A 767 2.00 -34.82 -41.46
N TRP A 768 3.00 -34.63 -40.58
CA TRP A 768 4.22 -33.90 -40.94
C TRP A 768 5.04 -34.64 -41.98
N LYS A 769 5.21 -35.96 -41.84
CA LYS A 769 5.89 -36.81 -42.80
C LYS A 769 5.23 -36.77 -44.18
N ALA A 770 3.90 -36.84 -44.25
CA ALA A 770 3.17 -36.72 -45.50
C ALA A 770 3.37 -35.35 -46.17
N LEU A 771 3.39 -34.25 -45.39
CA LEU A 771 3.69 -32.92 -45.92
C LEU A 771 5.14 -32.83 -46.41
N SER A 772 6.10 -33.25 -45.60
CA SER A 772 7.51 -33.23 -45.94
C SER A 772 7.82 -34.09 -47.16
N ASP A 773 7.27 -35.28 -47.28
CA ASP A 773 7.47 -36.16 -48.44
C ASP A 773 6.87 -35.56 -49.71
N LYS A 774 5.73 -34.86 -49.61
CA LYS A 774 5.10 -34.14 -50.74
C LYS A 774 5.97 -32.99 -51.22
N GLU A 775 6.54 -32.21 -50.29
CA GLU A 775 7.38 -31.05 -50.60
C GLU A 775 8.87 -31.41 -50.83
N GLY A 776 9.24 -32.69 -50.65
CA GLY A 776 10.60 -33.19 -50.83
C GLY A 776 11.57 -32.84 -49.69
N TRP A 777 11.07 -32.57 -48.48
CA TRP A 777 11.84 -32.19 -47.31
C TRP A 777 12.30 -33.40 -46.50
N ALA A 778 13.50 -33.33 -45.95
CA ALA A 778 14.00 -34.30 -44.98
C ALA A 778 13.23 -34.15 -43.66
N PHE A 779 12.56 -35.22 -43.25
CA PHE A 779 11.86 -35.33 -41.97
C PHE A 779 11.91 -36.78 -41.47
N ASP A 780 12.43 -36.95 -40.26
CA ASP A 780 12.58 -38.23 -39.57
C ASP A 780 12.23 -38.09 -38.07
N GLU A 781 12.36 -39.19 -37.33
CA GLU A 781 12.01 -39.21 -35.90
C GLU A 781 12.86 -38.26 -35.05
N SER A 782 14.10 -37.99 -35.45
CA SER A 782 14.99 -37.07 -34.74
C SER A 782 14.52 -35.62 -34.88
N VAL A 783 14.03 -35.24 -36.06
CA VAL A 783 13.41 -33.93 -36.29
C VAL A 783 12.06 -33.85 -35.58
N ASN A 784 11.26 -34.92 -35.62
CA ASN A 784 9.96 -34.98 -34.95
C ASN A 784 10.06 -34.78 -33.43
N GLN A 785 11.09 -35.31 -32.78
CA GLN A 785 11.33 -35.11 -31.35
C GLN A 785 11.47 -33.64 -30.98
N ARG A 786 12.05 -32.81 -31.87
CA ARG A 786 12.17 -31.36 -31.67
C ARG A 786 10.85 -30.61 -31.80
N LEU A 787 9.79 -31.25 -32.31
CA LEU A 787 8.46 -30.67 -32.47
C LEU A 787 7.55 -30.89 -31.25
N ARG A 788 7.98 -31.67 -30.26
CA ARG A 788 7.18 -31.95 -29.06
C ARG A 788 7.03 -30.70 -28.22
N GLY A 789 5.79 -30.37 -27.84
CA GLY A 789 5.49 -29.23 -26.97
C GLY A 789 5.54 -27.84 -27.63
N VAL A 790 5.80 -27.74 -28.95
CA VAL A 790 5.79 -26.47 -29.69
C VAL A 790 4.57 -26.33 -30.59
N SER A 791 4.21 -25.10 -30.96
CA SER A 791 3.03 -24.82 -31.79
C SER A 791 3.16 -25.41 -33.19
N ARG A 792 2.05 -25.43 -33.95
CA ARG A 792 2.07 -25.89 -35.35
C ARG A 792 2.95 -25.02 -36.24
N GLN A 793 2.97 -23.71 -36.00
CA GLN A 793 3.77 -22.77 -36.77
C GLN A 793 5.25 -22.93 -36.47
N GLU A 794 5.63 -23.02 -35.19
CA GLU A 794 7.00 -23.31 -34.78
C GLU A 794 7.46 -24.69 -35.27
N SER A 795 6.58 -25.69 -35.22
CA SER A 795 6.88 -27.02 -35.77
C SER A 795 7.24 -26.93 -37.25
N LEU A 796 6.46 -26.17 -38.04
CA LEU A 796 6.78 -25.94 -39.45
C LEU A 796 8.11 -25.20 -39.60
N GLN A 797 8.36 -24.17 -38.78
CA GLN A 797 9.61 -23.41 -38.81
C GLN A 797 10.83 -24.29 -38.53
N ILE A 798 10.77 -25.18 -37.54
CA ILE A 798 11.85 -26.14 -37.23
C ILE A 798 12.13 -27.07 -38.42
N ILE A 799 11.08 -27.55 -39.11
CA ILE A 799 11.23 -28.39 -40.31
C ILE A 799 11.87 -27.59 -41.44
N LEU A 800 11.44 -26.34 -41.66
CA LEU A 800 11.99 -25.46 -42.69
C LEU A 800 13.47 -25.14 -42.41
N ASP A 801 13.81 -24.80 -41.16
CA ASP A 801 15.17 -24.50 -40.73
C ASP A 801 16.09 -25.71 -40.89
N TYR A 802 15.62 -26.91 -40.51
CA TYR A 802 16.36 -28.16 -40.70
C TYR A 802 16.67 -28.42 -42.18
N ASN A 803 15.78 -28.00 -43.07
CA ASN A 803 15.93 -28.14 -44.52
C ASN A 803 16.59 -26.92 -45.19
N ASN A 804 16.95 -25.87 -44.44
CA ASN A 804 17.45 -24.58 -44.95
C ASN A 804 16.51 -23.92 -45.98
N ILE A 805 15.21 -23.96 -45.73
CA ILE A 805 14.17 -23.42 -46.62
C ILE A 805 13.60 -22.13 -46.05
N VAL A 806 13.49 -21.10 -46.89
CA VAL A 806 12.84 -19.82 -46.55
C VAL A 806 11.58 -19.68 -47.40
N LEU A 807 10.43 -19.56 -46.74
CA LEU A 807 9.12 -19.34 -47.37
C LEU A 807 8.52 -18.03 -46.87
N ASP A 808 7.64 -17.43 -47.67
CA ASP A 808 6.81 -16.30 -47.22
C ASP A 808 5.71 -16.79 -46.24
N GLU A 809 5.21 -15.87 -45.42
CA GLU A 809 4.22 -16.19 -44.38
C GLU A 809 2.89 -16.72 -44.94
N GLY A 810 2.44 -16.24 -46.11
CA GLY A 810 1.22 -16.72 -46.73
C GLY A 810 1.31 -18.21 -47.09
N THR A 811 2.45 -18.62 -47.63
CA THR A 811 2.72 -20.03 -47.96
C THR A 811 2.85 -20.90 -46.70
N LYS A 812 3.52 -20.41 -45.65
CA LYS A 812 3.63 -21.15 -44.37
C LYS A 812 2.24 -21.44 -43.77
N ILE A 813 1.35 -20.45 -43.78
CA ILE A 813 -0.03 -20.60 -43.30
C ILE A 813 -0.76 -21.69 -44.10
N ALA A 814 -0.69 -21.65 -45.43
CA ALA A 814 -1.35 -22.63 -46.29
C ALA A 814 -0.84 -24.07 -46.05
N LEU A 815 0.46 -24.26 -45.87
CA LEU A 815 1.07 -25.56 -45.58
C LEU A 815 0.68 -26.08 -44.19
N ALA A 816 0.65 -25.20 -43.19
CA ALA A 816 0.18 -25.54 -41.85
C ALA A 816 -1.30 -25.96 -41.84
N GLU A 817 -2.15 -25.31 -42.64
CA GLU A 817 -3.54 -25.71 -42.85
C GLU A 817 -3.66 -27.04 -43.59
N GLU A 818 -2.83 -27.27 -44.62
CA GLU A 818 -2.79 -28.54 -45.34
C GLU A 818 -2.43 -29.69 -44.41
N LYS A 819 -1.35 -29.55 -43.63
CA LYS A 819 -0.99 -30.52 -42.59
C LYS A 819 -2.14 -30.78 -41.64
N ASN A 820 -2.86 -29.74 -41.22
CA ASN A 820 -3.97 -29.90 -40.30
C ASN A 820 -5.16 -30.66 -40.92
N ARG A 821 -5.44 -30.48 -42.22
CA ARG A 821 -6.44 -31.29 -42.92
C ARG A 821 -6.04 -32.76 -42.95
N THR A 822 -4.78 -33.06 -43.30
CA THR A 822 -4.25 -34.43 -43.29
C THR A 822 -4.29 -35.04 -41.89
N TYR A 823 -3.88 -34.27 -40.88
CA TYR A 823 -3.94 -34.67 -39.48
C TYR A 823 -5.38 -34.99 -39.05
N ARG A 824 -6.33 -34.08 -39.28
CA ARG A 824 -7.73 -34.26 -38.90
C ARG A 824 -8.38 -35.44 -39.62
N ALA A 825 -8.04 -35.67 -40.89
CA ALA A 825 -8.49 -36.85 -41.63
C ALA A 825 -7.95 -38.15 -40.99
N SER A 826 -6.70 -38.15 -40.53
CA SER A 826 -6.11 -39.32 -39.87
C SER A 826 -6.72 -39.62 -38.49
N LEU A 827 -7.31 -38.63 -37.82
CA LEU A 827 -8.04 -38.81 -36.55
C LEU A 827 -9.40 -39.52 -36.72
N ALA A 828 -9.86 -39.79 -37.94
CA ALA A 828 -11.14 -40.48 -38.16
C ALA A 828 -11.18 -41.89 -37.56
N ASP A 829 -10.01 -42.55 -37.47
CA ASP A 829 -9.82 -43.90 -36.93
C ASP A 829 -9.66 -43.94 -35.39
N LEU A 830 -9.59 -42.77 -34.75
CA LEU A 830 -9.48 -42.63 -33.30
C LEU A 830 -10.80 -43.06 -32.62
N GLY A 831 -10.70 -43.82 -31.54
CA GLY A 831 -11.86 -44.24 -30.75
C GLY A 831 -11.52 -44.59 -29.29
N PRO A 832 -12.49 -45.11 -28.52
CA PRO A 832 -12.30 -45.38 -27.08
C PRO A 832 -11.13 -46.31 -26.72
N LYS A 833 -10.67 -47.16 -27.64
CA LYS A 833 -9.49 -48.03 -27.47
C LYS A 833 -8.17 -47.26 -27.37
N ASP A 834 -8.16 -46.00 -27.80
CA ASP A 834 -6.99 -45.12 -27.87
C ASP A 834 -6.91 -44.18 -26.66
N ILE A 835 -7.81 -44.34 -25.68
CA ILE A 835 -7.71 -43.70 -24.37
C ILE A 835 -6.57 -44.40 -23.60
N LEU A 836 -5.68 -43.63 -23.00
CA LEU A 836 -4.57 -44.18 -22.22
C LEU A 836 -5.06 -44.92 -20.97
N ASP A 837 -4.34 -45.99 -20.61
CA ASP A 837 -4.72 -46.89 -19.54
C ASP A 837 -4.90 -46.14 -18.21
N GLY A 838 -5.94 -46.50 -17.44
CA GLY A 838 -6.27 -45.91 -16.14
C GLY A 838 -7.13 -44.64 -16.19
N ILE A 839 -7.12 -43.88 -17.28
CA ILE A 839 -7.83 -42.58 -17.37
C ILE A 839 -9.35 -42.67 -17.16
N PRO A 840 -10.09 -43.62 -17.78
CA PRO A 840 -11.53 -43.73 -17.54
C PRO A 840 -11.88 -44.00 -16.07
N SER A 841 -11.06 -44.83 -15.39
CA SER A 841 -11.23 -45.13 -13.97
C SER A 841 -10.94 -43.91 -13.11
N LEU A 842 -9.89 -43.15 -13.45
CA LEU A 842 -9.51 -41.94 -12.72
C LEU A 842 -10.57 -40.85 -12.82
N LEU A 843 -11.09 -40.58 -14.03
CA LEU A 843 -12.17 -39.61 -14.24
C LEU A 843 -13.43 -40.00 -13.46
N GLY A 844 -13.79 -41.29 -13.46
CA GLY A 844 -14.89 -41.81 -12.65
C GLY A 844 -14.67 -41.59 -11.15
N ALA A 845 -13.45 -41.83 -10.66
CA ALA A 845 -13.10 -41.63 -9.26
C ALA A 845 -13.15 -40.15 -8.85
N LEU A 846 -12.63 -39.24 -9.68
CA LEU A 846 -12.66 -37.79 -9.44
C LEU A 846 -14.10 -37.27 -9.36
N LYS A 847 -14.96 -37.66 -10.32
CA LYS A 847 -16.39 -37.31 -10.31
C LYS A 847 -17.11 -37.83 -9.07
N SER A 848 -16.78 -39.04 -8.60
CA SER A 848 -17.39 -39.60 -7.39
C SER A 848 -17.06 -38.82 -6.11
N ARG A 849 -15.97 -38.03 -6.12
CA ARG A 849 -15.57 -37.13 -5.03
C ARG A 849 -15.96 -35.66 -5.28
N SER A 850 -16.75 -35.38 -6.31
CA SER A 850 -17.12 -34.02 -6.72
C SER A 850 -15.92 -33.12 -7.05
N ILE A 851 -14.81 -33.72 -7.50
CA ILE A 851 -13.66 -32.98 -8.04
C ILE A 851 -13.95 -32.65 -9.49
N LYS A 852 -13.87 -31.36 -9.83
CA LYS A 852 -14.08 -30.89 -11.20
C LYS A 852 -12.93 -31.30 -12.10
N VAL A 853 -13.19 -31.50 -13.37
CA VAL A 853 -12.18 -31.92 -14.34
C VAL A 853 -12.25 -31.08 -15.61
N ALA A 854 -11.10 -30.63 -16.08
CA ALA A 854 -11.00 -29.84 -17.32
C ALA A 854 -9.83 -30.27 -18.21
N ILE A 855 -9.88 -29.87 -19.47
CA ILE A 855 -8.82 -30.08 -20.45
C ILE A 855 -8.12 -28.75 -20.76
N ALA A 856 -6.80 -28.72 -20.59
CA ALA A 856 -5.91 -27.61 -20.88
C ALA A 856 -5.00 -27.95 -22.07
N SER A 857 -5.54 -27.84 -23.29
CA SER A 857 -4.81 -28.12 -24.53
C SER A 857 -4.72 -26.88 -25.42
N ALA A 858 -3.54 -26.66 -26.02
CA ALA A 858 -3.34 -25.67 -27.08
C ALA A 858 -3.82 -26.16 -28.46
N SER A 859 -4.33 -27.40 -28.56
CA SER A 859 -4.79 -27.99 -29.81
C SER A 859 -6.21 -27.57 -30.15
N HIS A 860 -6.38 -26.95 -31.31
CA HIS A 860 -7.70 -26.62 -31.87
C HIS A 860 -8.54 -27.87 -32.21
N ASN A 861 -7.94 -29.07 -32.18
CA ASN A 861 -8.63 -30.32 -32.42
C ASN A 861 -9.07 -31.03 -31.13
N ALA A 862 -8.79 -30.47 -29.94
CA ALA A 862 -9.12 -31.08 -28.66
C ALA A 862 -10.61 -31.48 -28.54
N PRO A 863 -11.60 -30.64 -28.89
CA PRO A 863 -13.01 -31.04 -28.84
C PRO A 863 -13.34 -32.22 -29.77
N TYR A 864 -12.75 -32.25 -30.97
CA TYR A 864 -12.97 -33.32 -31.94
C TYR A 864 -12.34 -34.65 -31.50
N ILE A 865 -11.16 -34.58 -30.89
CA ILE A 865 -10.48 -35.74 -30.31
C ILE A 865 -11.34 -36.34 -29.19
N LEU A 866 -11.81 -35.50 -28.26
CA LEU A 866 -12.66 -35.95 -27.15
C LEU A 866 -14.00 -36.53 -27.61
N GLU A 867 -14.60 -35.97 -28.67
CA GLU A 867 -15.79 -36.52 -29.31
C GLU A 867 -15.54 -37.94 -29.84
N LYS A 868 -14.41 -38.14 -30.54
CA LYS A 868 -14.01 -39.45 -31.07
C LYS A 868 -13.72 -40.48 -29.99
N LEU A 869 -13.10 -40.05 -28.90
CA LEU A 869 -12.84 -40.91 -27.74
C LEU A 869 -14.11 -41.20 -26.91
N GLY A 870 -15.21 -40.46 -27.14
CA GLY A 870 -16.44 -40.56 -26.33
C GLY A 870 -16.30 -39.98 -24.92
N LEU A 871 -15.40 -38.99 -24.76
CA LEU A 871 -15.07 -38.38 -23.45
C LEU A 871 -15.56 -36.94 -23.30
N THR A 872 -16.24 -36.34 -24.27
CA THR A 872 -16.71 -34.94 -24.19
C THR A 872 -17.50 -34.67 -22.91
N ASP A 873 -18.48 -35.51 -22.57
CA ASP A 873 -19.30 -35.37 -21.36
C ASP A 873 -18.58 -35.81 -20.07
N SER A 874 -17.33 -36.28 -20.20
CA SER A 874 -16.49 -36.63 -19.06
C SER A 874 -15.81 -35.41 -18.43
N PHE A 875 -15.74 -34.28 -19.12
CA PHE A 875 -15.11 -33.05 -18.64
C PHE A 875 -16.12 -31.95 -18.35
N ASP A 876 -15.91 -31.19 -17.28
CA ASP A 876 -16.73 -30.03 -16.93
C ASP A 876 -16.41 -28.82 -17.81
N TYR A 877 -15.16 -28.74 -18.32
CA TYR A 877 -14.73 -27.68 -19.21
C TYR A 877 -13.59 -28.12 -20.13
N ILE A 878 -13.53 -27.56 -21.34
CA ILE A 878 -12.45 -27.76 -22.31
C ILE A 878 -12.02 -26.36 -22.77
N VAL A 879 -10.76 -26.02 -22.54
CA VAL A 879 -10.22 -24.70 -22.93
C VAL A 879 -10.27 -24.54 -24.46
N ASP A 880 -10.78 -23.40 -24.93
CA ASP A 880 -10.68 -23.04 -26.35
C ASP A 880 -9.27 -22.52 -26.65
N ALA A 881 -8.51 -23.31 -27.41
CA ALA A 881 -7.17 -22.96 -27.85
C ALA A 881 -7.08 -21.64 -28.63
N LYS A 882 -8.19 -21.12 -29.19
CA LYS A 882 -8.23 -19.83 -29.87
C LYS A 882 -8.18 -18.64 -28.92
N GLU A 883 -8.58 -18.84 -27.66
CA GLU A 883 -8.61 -17.79 -26.66
C GLU A 883 -7.28 -17.66 -25.92
N VAL A 884 -6.43 -18.70 -25.97
CA VAL A 884 -5.11 -18.72 -25.33
C VAL A 884 -4.14 -17.81 -26.09
N GLY A 885 -3.68 -16.74 -25.45
CA GLY A 885 -2.73 -15.78 -26.01
C GLY A 885 -1.31 -16.32 -26.07
N VAL A 886 -0.80 -16.87 -24.97
CA VAL A 886 0.56 -17.46 -24.90
C VAL A 886 0.48 -18.93 -24.52
N GLY A 887 1.19 -19.77 -25.26
CA GLY A 887 1.28 -21.21 -25.01
C GLY A 887 2.20 -21.56 -23.84
N LYS A 888 2.20 -22.83 -23.45
CA LYS A 888 3.12 -23.39 -22.45
C LYS A 888 4.58 -23.06 -22.84
N PRO A 889 5.46 -22.63 -21.91
CA PRO A 889 5.36 -22.76 -20.45
C PRO A 889 4.58 -21.64 -19.73
N ASP A 890 3.93 -20.71 -20.44
CA ASP A 890 3.04 -19.75 -19.78
C ASP A 890 1.83 -20.47 -19.13
N PRO A 891 1.41 -20.06 -17.91
CA PRO A 891 0.33 -20.72 -17.18
C PRO A 891 -1.07 -20.47 -17.75
N GLU A 892 -1.23 -19.58 -18.74
CA GLU A 892 -2.54 -19.11 -19.23
C GLU A 892 -3.54 -20.22 -19.52
N VAL A 893 -3.14 -21.30 -20.20
CA VAL A 893 -4.05 -22.41 -20.55
C VAL A 893 -4.62 -23.13 -19.32
N PHE A 894 -3.82 -23.32 -18.28
CA PHE A 894 -4.24 -23.97 -17.04
C PHE A 894 -5.08 -23.02 -16.18
N VAL A 895 -4.65 -21.75 -16.08
CA VAL A 895 -5.37 -20.72 -15.32
C VAL A 895 -6.77 -20.49 -15.90
N ARG A 896 -6.91 -20.44 -17.23
CA ARG A 896 -8.23 -20.34 -17.90
C ARG A 896 -9.15 -21.50 -17.54
N ALA A 897 -8.61 -22.72 -17.47
CA ALA A 897 -9.40 -23.87 -17.04
C ALA A 897 -9.87 -23.71 -15.59
N ALA A 898 -9.00 -23.28 -14.67
CA ALA A 898 -9.37 -23.04 -13.26
C ALA A 898 -10.44 -21.93 -13.13
N GLU A 899 -10.24 -20.79 -13.79
CA GLU A 899 -11.18 -19.67 -13.83
C GLU A 899 -12.55 -20.09 -14.36
N ALA A 900 -12.60 -20.85 -15.47
CA ALA A 900 -13.84 -21.38 -16.04
C ALA A 900 -14.55 -22.38 -15.12
N LEU A 901 -13.80 -23.14 -14.33
CA LEU A 901 -14.35 -24.02 -13.30
C LEU A 901 -14.79 -23.26 -12.03
N GLY A 902 -14.47 -21.97 -11.89
CA GLY A 902 -14.75 -21.18 -10.69
C GLY A 902 -13.99 -21.68 -9.47
N VAL A 903 -12.74 -22.12 -9.67
CA VAL A 903 -11.83 -22.64 -8.65
C VAL A 903 -10.53 -21.83 -8.70
N ASP A 904 -9.96 -21.51 -7.54
CA ASP A 904 -8.67 -20.83 -7.46
C ASP A 904 -7.54 -21.75 -7.94
N VAL A 905 -6.50 -21.17 -8.53
CA VAL A 905 -5.40 -21.93 -9.12
C VAL A 905 -4.68 -22.81 -8.09
N GLU A 906 -4.56 -22.35 -6.85
CA GLU A 906 -3.92 -23.11 -5.77
C GLU A 906 -4.77 -24.31 -5.31
N GLU A 907 -6.05 -24.37 -5.68
CA GLU A 907 -6.96 -25.50 -5.41
C GLU A 907 -7.02 -26.50 -6.58
N CYS A 908 -6.13 -26.37 -7.57
CA CYS A 908 -6.06 -27.21 -8.75
C CYS A 908 -4.81 -28.10 -8.77
N SER A 909 -4.94 -29.29 -9.36
CA SER A 909 -3.80 -30.12 -9.78
C SER A 909 -3.74 -30.18 -11.31
N GLY A 910 -2.57 -29.96 -11.89
CA GLY A 910 -2.33 -30.11 -13.32
C GLY A 910 -1.64 -31.44 -13.63
N ILE A 911 -2.08 -32.15 -14.67
CA ILE A 911 -1.44 -33.39 -15.14
C ILE A 911 -0.90 -33.20 -16.55
N GLU A 912 0.38 -33.52 -16.74
CA GLU A 912 1.12 -33.24 -17.97
C GLU A 912 2.24 -34.26 -18.24
N ASP A 913 2.59 -34.47 -19.51
CA ASP A 913 3.65 -35.39 -19.94
C ASP A 913 4.91 -34.69 -20.51
N ALA A 914 4.89 -33.36 -20.63
CA ALA A 914 5.97 -32.54 -21.16
C ALA A 914 6.56 -31.53 -20.14
N PRO A 915 7.89 -31.29 -20.15
CA PRO A 915 8.54 -30.32 -19.25
C PRO A 915 7.92 -28.91 -19.28
N ALA A 916 7.62 -28.39 -20.48
CA ALA A 916 7.05 -27.04 -20.63
C ALA A 916 5.66 -26.92 -19.98
N GLY A 917 4.84 -27.96 -20.02
CA GLY A 917 3.54 -27.92 -19.35
C GLY A 917 3.65 -28.08 -17.83
N ILE A 918 4.64 -28.84 -17.34
CA ILE A 918 4.93 -28.89 -15.89
C ILE A 918 5.38 -27.53 -15.37
N GLU A 919 6.22 -26.83 -16.14
CA GLU A 919 6.59 -25.44 -15.86
C GLU A 919 5.36 -24.53 -15.82
N ALA A 920 4.43 -24.66 -16.78
CA ALA A 920 3.17 -23.91 -16.80
C ALA A 920 2.28 -24.18 -15.58
N ILE A 921 2.15 -25.45 -15.17
CA ILE A 921 1.35 -25.83 -13.98
C ILE A 921 1.95 -25.20 -12.72
N ARG A 922 3.28 -25.29 -12.55
CA ARG A 922 3.98 -24.68 -11.41
C ARG A 922 3.92 -23.17 -11.44
N ALA A 923 4.08 -22.56 -12.60
CA ALA A 923 3.96 -21.13 -12.79
C ALA A 923 2.56 -20.64 -12.43
N ALA A 924 1.51 -21.47 -12.56
CA ALA A 924 0.15 -21.17 -12.12
C ALA A 924 -0.07 -21.32 -10.60
N GLY A 925 0.89 -21.88 -9.85
CA GLY A 925 0.72 -22.22 -8.44
C GLY A 925 -0.14 -23.46 -8.17
N MET A 926 -0.33 -24.30 -9.20
CA MET A 926 -1.04 -25.57 -9.09
C MET A 926 -0.11 -26.69 -8.65
N ARG A 927 -0.67 -27.76 -8.08
CA ARG A 927 0.08 -29.00 -7.85
C ARG A 927 0.43 -29.65 -9.19
N ALA A 928 1.71 -29.89 -9.46
CA ALA A 928 2.19 -30.44 -10.71
C ALA A 928 2.35 -31.96 -10.66
N VAL A 929 1.63 -32.65 -11.53
CA VAL A 929 1.68 -34.11 -11.70
C VAL A 929 2.28 -34.45 -13.06
N GLY A 930 3.50 -34.99 -13.05
CA GLY A 930 4.23 -35.43 -14.22
C GLY A 930 3.94 -36.88 -14.59
N VAL A 931 3.77 -37.15 -15.88
CA VAL A 931 3.60 -38.51 -16.43
C VAL A 931 4.69 -38.83 -17.45
N GLY A 932 5.20 -40.06 -17.40
CA GLY A 932 6.13 -40.58 -18.40
C GLY A 932 7.58 -40.15 -18.18
N GLN A 933 8.46 -40.57 -19.08
CA GLN A 933 9.92 -40.38 -18.93
C GLN A 933 10.43 -39.02 -19.40
N ALA A 934 9.61 -38.25 -20.12
CA ALA A 934 10.00 -36.93 -20.63
C ALA A 934 9.98 -35.86 -19.53
N VAL A 935 9.18 -36.05 -18.47
CA VAL A 935 9.17 -35.19 -17.29
C VAL A 935 10.26 -35.61 -16.31
N ASP A 936 11.06 -34.65 -15.87
CA ASP A 936 12.00 -34.83 -14.77
C ASP A 936 11.22 -34.94 -13.44
N PRO A 937 11.37 -36.03 -12.68
CA PRO A 937 10.69 -36.18 -11.38
C PRO A 937 11.00 -35.06 -10.38
N SER A 938 12.15 -34.38 -10.51
CA SER A 938 12.53 -33.27 -9.62
C SER A 938 11.78 -31.96 -9.91
N THR A 939 11.13 -31.85 -11.08
CA THR A 939 10.42 -30.64 -11.48
C THR A 939 8.93 -30.69 -11.20
N CYS A 940 8.39 -31.79 -10.66
CA CYS A 940 6.97 -31.94 -10.32
C CYS A 940 6.76 -32.40 -8.87
N ASP A 941 5.56 -32.22 -8.32
CA ASP A 941 5.22 -32.64 -6.96
C ASP A 941 4.96 -34.15 -6.89
N VAL A 942 4.48 -34.72 -7.99
CA VAL A 942 4.18 -36.15 -8.15
C VAL A 942 4.64 -36.57 -9.55
N HIS A 943 5.37 -37.68 -9.63
CA HIS A 943 5.78 -38.27 -10.89
C HIS A 943 5.33 -39.72 -10.98
N VAL A 944 4.76 -40.11 -12.13
CA VAL A 944 4.48 -41.51 -12.45
C VAL A 944 5.03 -41.88 -13.81
N GLY A 945 5.58 -43.10 -13.94
CA GLY A 945 6.15 -43.56 -15.20
C GLY A 945 5.12 -43.86 -16.30
N ARG A 946 3.84 -44.07 -15.94
CA ARG A 946 2.73 -44.44 -16.85
C ARG A 946 1.38 -43.94 -16.30
N THR A 947 0.41 -43.70 -17.17
CA THR A 947 -0.93 -43.19 -16.80
C THR A 947 -1.73 -44.14 -15.92
N ASP A 948 -1.52 -45.46 -16.03
CA ASP A 948 -2.22 -46.47 -15.22
C ASP A 948 -1.82 -46.47 -13.74
N LEU A 949 -0.73 -45.76 -13.41
CA LEU A 949 -0.26 -45.55 -12.05
C LEU A 949 -0.80 -44.26 -11.42
N LEU A 950 -1.45 -43.39 -12.21
CA LEU A 950 -2.15 -42.23 -11.67
C LEU A 950 -3.26 -42.72 -10.74
N ASN A 951 -3.18 -42.31 -9.48
CA ASN A 951 -4.15 -42.68 -8.47
C ASN A 951 -4.62 -41.44 -7.73
N LEU A 952 -5.88 -41.51 -7.30
CA LEU A 952 -6.58 -40.39 -6.68
C LEU A 952 -5.84 -39.85 -5.45
N GLU A 953 -5.29 -40.72 -4.60
CA GLU A 953 -4.63 -40.34 -3.34
C GLU A 953 -3.34 -39.54 -3.54
N THR A 954 -2.66 -39.73 -4.67
CA THR A 954 -1.42 -38.99 -4.98
C THR A 954 -1.69 -37.67 -5.70
N ILE A 955 -2.71 -37.61 -6.54
CA ILE A 955 -2.97 -36.42 -7.36
C ILE A 955 -3.79 -35.34 -6.63
N ILE A 956 -4.59 -35.70 -5.62
CA ILE A 956 -5.30 -34.73 -4.78
C ILE A 956 -4.53 -34.45 -3.49
N PHE A 957 -4.85 -33.36 -2.80
CA PHE A 957 -4.25 -32.93 -1.53
C PHE A 957 -5.29 -32.33 -0.58
#